data_AF-A0A534LKF0-F1
#
_entry.id   AF-A0A534LKF0-F1
#
_cell.length_a   1.000
_cell.length_b   1.000
_cell.length_c   1.000
_cell.angle_alpha   90.00
_cell.angle_beta   90.00
_cell.angle_gamma   90.00
#
_symmetry.space_group_name_H-M   'P 1'
#
loop_
_entity.id
_entity.type
_entity.pdbx_description
1 polymer ?
#
loop_
_entity_poly.entity_id
_entity_poly.type
_entity_poly.pdbx_seq_one_letter_code
_entity_poly.pdbx_strand_id
1 'polypeptide(L)'
;MALITITAFAIAVRQPNRPPAITDVSVSDDIAIASASPTKLAFTAHATDPDGDALSYFWEFGDGGTGSGAQEPHAYAVPGWYTAVLTVSDGKGGIATNDDRLLFIHVRSAPSDGTVPASPPSPSGCAVTCVGANGLAALTANRSAATVGSEIRFSGNASWAYVWSWNNASNVSRGGAYSVVSAAENASLFSFSYSWGDGTANTTGTALEVGETVHRFSSPGTYFVRLILSSGAFAKSAGYTVRVVSGAPLAQVKYPNIFAAATAREPDSLESAIDNDSAGGEVLQNVYETLIAVPSGIESVDSLVPRLATDLPSMANNGTSPDGKNYTFQLRTDVMFHDQTHMTATDVSSSFRRLLAIHPADGPSRILEGLMTNRISTFTNADCNPSVAGKQNCTIGDWANVTFPVRSAVPAHMSAALPPEPSWDTTALNVSTAWAVSNSTVEPTGNYTVVFHLLRSYSAFLPILASTVGSILSQACVGKNGSVRWGVPNSILARGADCGSGPFTLTTWSPNQAIVLTRFNQSWRGPAKAPAVHLLPVRDVVSRKFLLLAGDVDTAAIDRDHQWDVMNADGTPKSPTLRIAKDRPAFDMSFFGYNQRINLTATPDPSTVLATFFADVHIRRTFTYAFDYSAFLVNVTHDAGLQPRGPIPLGLPGYNASIPLFPFDLARAATELNATPYWTSGFNLTLYYRAGSAYEEQGCRLLAQGLEALHAREGSPGVILVAVRSLDSAVYNRALHDGGLPLALLSWAPRFADPLDSVVPFLRTGSAYSTWIGYSNVTLDARIDAAASELNETTRLLEFLDLTARAVLDDVPYLWVFQATSFHVERAWVSGYYFNPMLRGLDYSQLSKA
;
A
#
# COMPACT_ATOMS: atom_id res chain seq x y z
N MET A 1 -39.29 73.98 -65.03
CA MET A 1 -39.20 73.17 -63.80
C MET A 1 -38.98 71.72 -64.24
N ALA A 2 -37.77 71.19 -64.09
CA ALA A 2 -37.46 69.80 -64.45
C ALA A 2 -37.14 69.05 -63.15
N LEU A 3 -37.90 67.98 -62.87
CA LEU A 3 -37.65 67.09 -61.73
C LEU A 3 -36.42 66.24 -62.02
N ILE A 4 -35.44 66.29 -61.12
CA ILE A 4 -34.30 65.37 -61.10
C ILE A 4 -34.63 64.25 -60.12
N THR A 5 -34.79 63.04 -60.64
CA THR A 5 -34.87 61.81 -59.85
C THR A 5 -33.45 61.36 -59.52
N ILE A 6 -33.10 61.37 -58.24
CA ILE A 6 -31.85 60.78 -57.73
C ILE A 6 -32.15 59.36 -57.29
N THR A 7 -31.65 58.38 -58.04
CA THR A 7 -31.72 56.96 -57.65
C THR A 7 -30.59 56.68 -56.65
N ALA A 8 -30.93 56.49 -55.38
CA ALA A 8 -29.97 56.05 -54.38
C ALA A 8 -29.66 54.56 -54.57
N PHE A 9 -28.41 54.24 -54.94
CA PHE A 9 -27.90 52.87 -54.86
C PHE A 9 -27.52 52.59 -53.40
N ALA A 10 -28.28 51.73 -52.73
CA ALA A 10 -27.87 51.15 -51.45
C ALA A 10 -26.85 50.04 -51.72
N ILE A 11 -25.58 50.29 -51.46
CA ILE A 11 -24.56 49.23 -51.37
C ILE A 11 -24.74 48.56 -50.01
N ALA A 12 -25.39 47.41 -49.99
CA ALA A 12 -25.43 46.55 -48.81
C ALA A 12 -24.09 45.81 -48.70
N VAL A 13 -23.16 46.34 -47.90
CA VAL A 13 -21.98 45.57 -47.47
C VAL A 13 -22.49 44.50 -46.49
N ARG A 14 -22.62 43.25 -46.95
CA ARG A 14 -22.86 42.13 -46.03
C ARG A 14 -21.64 42.00 -45.13
N GLN A 15 -21.83 42.11 -43.82
CA GLN A 15 -20.77 41.75 -42.88
C GLN A 15 -20.44 40.26 -43.06
N PRO A 16 -19.15 39.88 -43.09
CA PRO A 16 -18.75 38.47 -43.10
C PRO A 16 -19.29 37.77 -41.85
N ASN A 17 -19.86 36.57 -42.03
CA ASN A 17 -20.35 35.73 -40.93
C ASN A 17 -19.21 35.41 -39.95
N ARG A 18 -19.44 35.59 -38.66
CA ARG A 18 -18.50 35.28 -37.57
C ARG A 18 -18.96 34.01 -36.86
N PRO A 19 -18.05 33.08 -36.56
CA PRO A 19 -18.44 31.84 -35.91
C PRO A 19 -19.00 32.08 -34.51
N PRO A 20 -19.88 31.20 -34.01
CA PRO A 20 -20.36 31.26 -32.65
C PRO A 20 -19.24 31.04 -31.64
N ALA A 21 -19.49 31.37 -30.37
CA ALA A 21 -18.57 31.13 -29.26
C ALA A 21 -19.30 30.36 -28.14
N ILE A 22 -18.71 29.23 -27.71
CA ILE A 22 -19.19 28.47 -26.55
C ILE A 22 -18.72 29.19 -25.28
N THR A 23 -19.65 29.78 -24.54
CA THR A 23 -19.35 30.49 -23.30
C THR A 23 -19.27 29.54 -22.11
N ASP A 24 -20.13 28.51 -22.07
CA ASP A 24 -20.10 27.50 -21.02
C ASP A 24 -20.41 26.09 -21.55
N VAL A 25 -19.78 25.08 -20.96
CA VAL A 25 -20.03 23.66 -21.25
C VAL A 25 -19.74 22.87 -19.98
N SER A 26 -20.69 22.03 -19.56
CA SER A 26 -20.59 21.29 -18.31
C SER A 26 -21.36 19.97 -18.35
N VAL A 27 -21.01 19.09 -17.43
CA VAL A 27 -21.71 17.85 -17.13
C VAL A 27 -22.05 17.84 -15.64
N SER A 28 -23.17 17.21 -15.27
CA SER A 28 -23.64 17.16 -13.88
C SER A 28 -22.70 16.41 -12.93
N ASP A 29 -21.92 15.46 -13.43
CA ASP A 29 -20.92 14.70 -12.68
C ASP A 29 -19.85 14.17 -13.65
N ASP A 30 -18.62 14.06 -13.15
CA ASP A 30 -17.47 13.49 -13.87
C ASP A 30 -17.49 11.95 -13.83
N ILE A 31 -18.32 11.36 -12.96
CA ILE A 31 -18.35 9.93 -12.67
C ILE A 31 -19.74 9.35 -12.95
N ALA A 32 -19.78 8.21 -13.62
CA ALA A 32 -21.00 7.43 -13.77
C ALA A 32 -20.77 5.96 -13.38
N ILE A 33 -21.86 5.24 -13.15
CA ILE A 33 -21.85 3.79 -12.90
C ILE A 33 -22.62 3.09 -14.02
N ALA A 34 -21.94 2.23 -14.77
CA ALA A 34 -22.56 1.29 -15.68
C ALA A 34 -23.29 0.22 -14.86
N SER A 35 -24.61 0.19 -14.95
CA SER A 35 -25.46 -0.78 -14.25
C SER A 35 -26.67 -1.14 -15.11
N ALA A 36 -27.53 -2.03 -14.64
CA ALA A 36 -28.79 -2.35 -15.30
C ALA A 36 -29.76 -1.15 -15.38
N SER A 37 -29.54 -0.11 -14.59
CA SER A 37 -30.32 1.14 -14.60
C SER A 37 -29.36 2.32 -14.42
N PRO A 38 -28.60 2.67 -15.47
CA PRO A 38 -27.53 3.65 -15.37
C PRO A 38 -28.09 5.06 -15.12
N THR A 39 -27.39 5.83 -14.29
CA THR A 39 -27.75 7.22 -14.02
C THR A 39 -27.50 8.07 -15.27
N LYS A 40 -28.46 8.93 -15.62
CA LYS A 40 -28.27 9.90 -16.71
C LYS A 40 -27.49 11.10 -16.20
N LEU A 41 -26.39 11.42 -16.87
CA LEU A 41 -25.66 12.67 -16.67
C LEU A 41 -26.31 13.76 -17.52
N ALA A 42 -26.49 14.95 -16.96
CA ALA A 42 -27.03 16.09 -17.69
C ALA A 42 -25.87 16.90 -18.30
N PHE A 43 -25.83 16.99 -19.63
CA PHE A 43 -24.89 17.82 -20.39
C PHE A 43 -25.54 19.16 -20.67
N THR A 44 -24.86 20.25 -20.35
CA THR A 44 -25.37 21.62 -20.51
C THR A 44 -24.37 22.48 -21.28
N ALA A 45 -24.89 23.29 -22.19
CA ALA A 45 -24.10 24.23 -22.98
C ALA A 45 -24.76 25.61 -23.06
N HIS A 46 -23.92 26.63 -23.07
CA HIS A 46 -24.28 28.00 -23.37
C HIS A 46 -23.35 28.52 -24.46
N ALA A 47 -23.92 29.10 -25.51
CA ALA A 47 -23.18 29.69 -26.60
C ALA A 47 -23.83 31.00 -27.05
N THR A 48 -23.02 31.85 -27.68
CA THR A 48 -23.45 33.15 -28.22
C THR A 48 -23.00 33.27 -29.66
N ASP A 49 -23.77 33.99 -30.46
CA ASP A 49 -23.43 34.31 -31.84
C ASP A 49 -23.16 35.82 -31.97
N PRO A 50 -22.01 36.25 -32.49
CA PRO A 50 -21.72 37.68 -32.65
C PRO A 50 -22.65 38.42 -33.60
N ASP A 51 -23.27 37.71 -34.54
CA ASP A 51 -24.17 38.24 -35.57
C ASP A 51 -25.66 38.08 -35.18
N GLY A 52 -25.93 37.42 -34.05
CA GLY A 52 -27.27 37.19 -33.50
C GLY A 52 -28.03 36.05 -34.18
N ASP A 53 -27.31 35.18 -34.90
CA ASP A 53 -27.90 34.02 -35.57
C ASP A 53 -28.41 32.96 -34.58
N ALA A 54 -29.41 32.19 -35.01
CA ALA A 54 -29.97 31.11 -34.20
C ALA A 54 -28.99 29.92 -34.16
N LEU A 55 -28.72 29.44 -32.94
CA LEU A 55 -27.73 28.39 -32.71
C LEU A 55 -28.35 27.00 -32.65
N SER A 56 -27.63 26.04 -33.22
CA SER A 56 -27.90 24.61 -33.10
C SER A 56 -26.77 23.93 -32.35
N TYR A 57 -27.09 22.90 -31.56
CA TYR A 57 -26.18 22.20 -30.67
C TYR A 57 -26.19 20.71 -31.03
N PHE A 58 -25.00 20.12 -31.17
CA PHE A 58 -24.82 18.71 -31.44
C PHE A 58 -23.79 18.11 -30.48
N TRP A 59 -24.17 17.06 -29.78
CA TRP A 59 -23.33 16.35 -28.82
C TRP A 59 -22.87 15.01 -29.37
N GLU A 60 -21.59 14.72 -29.20
CA GLU A 60 -21.02 13.38 -29.28
C GLU A 60 -20.58 12.98 -27.86
N PHE A 61 -21.22 11.99 -27.24
CA PHE A 61 -20.92 11.61 -25.86
C PHE A 61 -19.67 10.71 -25.73
N GLY A 62 -19.09 10.29 -26.86
CA GLY A 62 -17.85 9.52 -26.92
C GLY A 62 -18.02 8.00 -26.81
N ASP A 63 -19.24 7.51 -26.59
CA ASP A 63 -19.61 6.09 -26.57
C ASP A 63 -20.34 5.63 -27.86
N GLY A 64 -20.37 6.51 -28.87
CA GLY A 64 -21.17 6.35 -30.10
C GLY A 64 -22.59 6.93 -29.99
N GLY A 65 -23.02 7.36 -28.80
CA GLY A 65 -24.26 8.11 -28.60
C GLY A 65 -24.14 9.58 -28.99
N THR A 66 -25.25 10.16 -29.45
CA THR A 66 -25.35 11.57 -29.86
C THR A 66 -26.59 12.24 -29.27
N GLY A 67 -26.57 13.56 -29.14
CA GLY A 67 -27.71 14.37 -28.66
C GLY A 67 -27.83 15.71 -29.39
N SER A 68 -28.98 16.37 -29.29
CA SER A 68 -29.23 17.66 -29.96
C SER A 68 -30.01 18.62 -29.07
N GLY A 69 -29.37 19.69 -28.63
CA GLY A 69 -29.98 20.67 -27.72
C GLY A 69 -28.94 21.27 -26.79
N ALA A 70 -29.28 22.41 -26.17
CA ALA A 70 -28.42 23.05 -25.19
C ALA A 70 -28.36 22.27 -23.86
N GLN A 71 -29.34 21.41 -23.58
CA GLN A 71 -29.39 20.55 -22.40
C GLN A 71 -29.81 19.14 -22.82
N GLU A 72 -28.93 18.15 -22.62
CA GLU A 72 -29.16 16.77 -23.07
C GLU A 72 -28.76 15.75 -22.00
N PRO A 73 -29.65 14.83 -21.57
CA PRO A 73 -29.30 13.78 -20.63
C PRO A 73 -28.80 12.51 -21.35
N HIS A 74 -27.68 11.95 -20.91
CA HIS A 74 -27.10 10.73 -21.49
C HIS A 74 -26.67 9.71 -20.44
N ALA A 75 -26.75 8.42 -20.74
CA ALA A 75 -26.32 7.34 -19.85
C ALA A 75 -25.35 6.39 -20.56
N TYR A 76 -24.29 6.01 -19.86
CA TYR A 76 -23.26 5.12 -20.39
C TYR A 76 -23.52 3.67 -19.98
N ALA A 77 -23.52 2.76 -20.96
CA ALA A 77 -23.79 1.34 -20.74
C ALA A 77 -22.51 0.50 -20.52
N VAL A 78 -21.35 0.99 -20.95
CA VAL A 78 -20.07 0.28 -20.89
C VAL A 78 -19.14 1.02 -19.92
N PRO A 79 -18.47 0.33 -18.98
CA PRO A 79 -17.43 0.95 -18.14
C PRO A 79 -16.26 1.46 -19.00
N GLY A 80 -15.63 2.57 -18.64
CA GLY A 80 -14.56 3.13 -19.46
C GLY A 80 -14.28 4.62 -19.21
N TRP A 81 -13.42 5.17 -20.06
CA TRP A 81 -12.99 6.57 -20.03
C TRP A 81 -13.50 7.30 -21.26
N TYR A 82 -14.34 8.31 -21.06
CA TYR A 82 -15.09 8.97 -22.14
C TYR A 82 -14.72 10.44 -22.24
N THR A 83 -14.80 10.95 -23.47
CA THR A 83 -14.61 12.37 -23.80
C THR A 83 -15.81 12.83 -24.61
N ALA A 84 -16.60 13.75 -24.05
CA ALA A 84 -17.76 14.31 -24.74
C ALA A 84 -17.40 15.62 -25.45
N VAL A 85 -17.88 15.73 -26.69
CA VAL A 85 -17.63 16.86 -27.59
C VAL A 85 -18.95 17.53 -27.95
N LEU A 86 -18.98 18.85 -27.86
CA LEU A 86 -20.05 19.71 -28.33
C LEU A 86 -19.63 20.38 -29.63
N THR A 87 -20.53 20.42 -30.60
CA THR A 87 -20.44 21.26 -31.79
C THR A 87 -21.63 22.23 -31.82
N VAL A 88 -21.35 23.53 -31.95
CA VAL A 88 -22.36 24.58 -32.11
C VAL A 88 -22.26 25.19 -33.50
N SER A 89 -23.39 25.34 -34.20
CA SER A 89 -23.44 25.98 -35.52
C SER A 89 -24.50 27.07 -35.59
N ASP A 90 -24.18 28.15 -36.29
CA ASP A 90 -25.05 29.29 -36.63
C ASP A 90 -25.95 29.03 -37.86
N GLY A 91 -25.78 27.89 -38.55
CA GLY A 91 -26.48 27.58 -39.80
C GLY A 91 -26.08 28.46 -41.00
N LYS A 92 -25.04 29.27 -40.87
CA LYS A 92 -24.45 30.17 -41.88
C LYS A 92 -23.01 29.80 -42.25
N GLY A 93 -22.48 28.74 -41.65
CA GLY A 93 -21.16 28.17 -41.93
C GLY A 93 -20.15 28.41 -40.82
N GLY A 94 -20.52 29.13 -39.75
CA GLY A 94 -19.74 29.21 -38.53
C GLY A 94 -19.99 27.99 -37.63
N ILE A 95 -18.90 27.46 -37.08
CA ILE A 95 -18.89 26.30 -36.21
C ILE A 95 -17.93 26.56 -35.05
N ALA A 96 -18.33 26.16 -33.84
CA ALA A 96 -17.46 26.11 -32.67
C ALA A 96 -17.51 24.74 -32.01
N THR A 97 -16.39 24.29 -31.46
CA THR A 97 -16.29 23.05 -30.66
C THR A 97 -15.68 23.36 -29.30
N ASN A 98 -15.92 22.51 -28.31
CA ASN A 98 -15.30 22.61 -26.98
C ASN A 98 -13.92 21.91 -26.91
N ASP A 99 -13.16 21.86 -28.01
CA ASP A 99 -11.86 21.17 -28.04
C ASP A 99 -10.83 21.77 -27.06
N ASP A 100 -11.04 23.02 -26.62
CA ASP A 100 -10.26 23.70 -25.57
C ASP A 100 -10.73 23.43 -24.14
N ARG A 101 -11.94 22.88 -23.97
CA ARG A 101 -12.56 22.52 -22.69
C ARG A 101 -13.44 21.27 -22.85
N LEU A 102 -12.77 20.15 -23.07
CA LEU A 102 -13.39 18.85 -23.21
C LEU A 102 -14.02 18.40 -21.89
N LEU A 103 -15.13 17.66 -21.97
CA LEU A 103 -15.76 17.04 -20.83
C LEU A 103 -15.27 15.60 -20.71
N PHE A 104 -14.69 15.23 -19.57
CA PHE A 104 -14.16 13.90 -19.31
C PHE A 104 -15.07 13.15 -18.35
N ILE A 105 -15.40 11.89 -18.65
CA ILE A 105 -16.29 11.07 -17.83
C ILE A 105 -15.61 9.72 -17.56
N HIS A 106 -15.49 9.33 -16.30
CA HIS A 106 -15.07 7.98 -15.92
C HIS A 106 -16.29 7.16 -15.51
N VAL A 107 -16.63 6.16 -16.34
CA VAL A 107 -17.74 5.24 -16.10
C VAL A 107 -17.19 3.99 -15.42
N ARG A 108 -17.53 3.78 -14.16
CA ARG A 108 -17.12 2.59 -13.40
C ARG A 108 -18.15 1.47 -13.59
N SER A 109 -17.73 0.23 -13.34
CA SER A 109 -18.67 -0.90 -13.31
C SER A 109 -19.53 -0.84 -12.05
N ALA A 110 -20.59 -1.65 -12.00
CA ALA A 110 -21.36 -1.80 -10.77
C ALA A 110 -20.45 -2.38 -9.66
N PRO A 111 -20.58 -1.93 -8.40
CA PRO A 111 -19.77 -2.45 -7.30
C PRO A 111 -19.88 -3.98 -7.14
N SER A 112 -21.04 -4.56 -7.45
CA SER A 112 -21.28 -6.00 -7.42
C SER A 112 -20.40 -6.79 -8.38
N ASP A 113 -20.00 -6.21 -9.52
CA ASP A 113 -19.10 -6.88 -10.48
C ASP A 113 -17.69 -7.09 -9.90
N GLY A 114 -17.29 -6.29 -8.90
CA GLY A 114 -16.01 -6.40 -8.20
C GLY A 114 -15.97 -7.46 -7.10
N THR A 115 -17.13 -7.98 -6.69
CA THR A 115 -17.24 -8.84 -5.49
C THR A 115 -16.80 -10.27 -5.74
N VAL A 116 -16.19 -10.88 -4.71
CA VAL A 116 -15.80 -12.30 -4.72
C VAL A 116 -17.04 -13.16 -4.98
N PRO A 117 -16.98 -14.16 -5.88
CA PRO A 117 -18.10 -15.06 -6.10
C PRO A 117 -18.52 -15.79 -4.81
N ALA A 118 -19.82 -15.95 -4.60
CA ALA A 118 -20.36 -16.49 -3.35
C ALA A 118 -20.15 -18.00 -3.14
N SER A 119 -19.90 -18.76 -4.22
CA SER A 119 -19.80 -20.22 -4.19
C SER A 119 -18.59 -20.70 -5.00
N PRO A 120 -17.89 -21.76 -4.55
CA PRO A 120 -16.80 -22.36 -5.32
C PRO A 120 -17.30 -22.98 -6.63
N PRO A 121 -16.42 -23.11 -7.64
CA PRO A 121 -16.75 -23.74 -8.92
C PRO A 121 -16.97 -25.26 -8.77
N SER A 122 -17.76 -25.85 -9.68
CA SER A 122 -18.01 -27.30 -9.69
C SER A 122 -16.73 -28.11 -9.93
N PRO A 123 -16.38 -29.11 -9.09
CA PRO A 123 -15.18 -29.93 -9.27
C PRO A 123 -15.14 -30.72 -10.58
N SER A 124 -16.30 -31.10 -11.12
CA SER A 124 -16.39 -31.91 -12.36
C SER A 124 -16.00 -31.15 -13.63
N GLY A 125 -15.92 -29.82 -13.58
CA GLY A 125 -15.53 -28.96 -14.70
C GLY A 125 -14.13 -28.36 -14.59
N CYS A 126 -13.39 -28.64 -13.52
CA CYS A 126 -12.12 -27.96 -13.25
C CYS A 126 -11.22 -28.71 -12.23
N ALA A 127 -10.12 -29.30 -12.71
CA ALA A 127 -9.22 -30.12 -11.90
C ALA A 127 -8.08 -29.36 -11.20
N VAL A 128 -7.72 -28.12 -11.64
CA VAL A 128 -6.53 -27.40 -11.10
C VAL A 128 -6.77 -25.91 -10.85
N THR A 129 -7.15 -25.12 -11.87
CA THR A 129 -7.33 -23.65 -11.75
C THR A 129 -8.62 -23.23 -12.46
N CYS A 130 -9.56 -22.59 -11.74
CA CYS A 130 -10.88 -22.29 -12.30
C CYS A 130 -11.10 -20.78 -12.38
N VAL A 131 -11.33 -20.25 -13.58
CA VAL A 131 -11.79 -18.87 -13.75
C VAL A 131 -13.23 -18.76 -13.22
N GLY A 132 -13.42 -17.90 -12.23
CA GLY A 132 -14.72 -17.58 -11.64
C GLY A 132 -15.62 -16.78 -12.58
N ALA A 133 -16.90 -16.68 -12.23
CA ALA A 133 -17.89 -15.99 -13.05
C ALA A 133 -17.77 -14.45 -13.01
N ASN A 134 -17.02 -13.90 -12.05
CA ASN A 134 -16.84 -12.46 -11.86
C ASN A 134 -15.44 -12.02 -12.32
N GLY A 135 -15.40 -10.85 -12.95
CA GLY A 135 -14.22 -10.21 -13.51
C GLY A 135 -14.61 -8.95 -14.28
N LEU A 136 -13.62 -8.14 -14.65
CA LEU A 136 -13.81 -6.87 -15.35
C LEU A 136 -12.86 -6.75 -16.54
N ALA A 137 -13.39 -6.16 -17.62
CA ALA A 137 -12.57 -5.62 -18.68
C ALA A 137 -12.08 -4.23 -18.26
N ALA A 138 -10.83 -3.90 -18.55
CA ALA A 138 -10.27 -2.57 -18.39
C ALA A 138 -9.52 -2.20 -19.68
N LEU A 139 -9.73 -0.98 -20.16
CA LEU A 139 -9.07 -0.44 -21.34
C LEU A 139 -8.43 0.91 -20.98
N THR A 140 -7.13 1.02 -21.24
CA THR A 140 -6.37 2.25 -21.04
C THR A 140 -5.67 2.64 -22.34
N ALA A 141 -5.39 3.93 -22.51
CA ALA A 141 -4.59 4.44 -23.60
C ALA A 141 -3.57 5.46 -23.09
N ASN A 142 -2.44 5.63 -23.79
CA ASN A 142 -1.42 6.60 -23.38
C ASN A 142 -1.81 8.07 -23.63
N ARG A 143 -2.91 8.32 -24.35
CA ARG A 143 -3.48 9.63 -24.62
C ARG A 143 -4.94 9.51 -25.04
N SER A 144 -5.78 10.44 -24.60
CA SER A 144 -7.19 10.56 -25.02
C SER A 144 -7.42 11.58 -26.14
N ALA A 145 -6.41 12.38 -26.47
CA ALA A 145 -6.44 13.34 -27.58
C ALA A 145 -5.16 13.25 -28.42
N ALA A 146 -5.29 13.36 -29.73
CA ALA A 146 -4.15 13.24 -30.65
C ALA A 146 -4.38 14.00 -31.97
N THR A 147 -3.29 14.28 -32.69
CA THR A 147 -3.37 14.71 -34.09
C THR A 147 -3.62 13.52 -35.01
N VAL A 148 -4.24 13.78 -36.17
CA VAL A 148 -4.41 12.79 -37.24
C VAL A 148 -3.10 12.05 -37.54
N GLY A 149 -3.16 10.72 -37.63
CA GLY A 149 -2.03 9.85 -37.93
C GLY A 149 -1.08 9.56 -36.76
N SER A 150 -1.28 10.19 -35.60
CA SER A 150 -0.51 9.88 -34.39
C SER A 150 -0.70 8.42 -33.98
N GLU A 151 0.39 7.78 -33.55
CA GLU A 151 0.31 6.47 -32.90
C GLU A 151 -0.22 6.61 -31.48
N ILE A 152 -1.28 5.87 -31.18
CA ILE A 152 -1.87 5.75 -29.86
C ILE A 152 -1.68 4.31 -29.39
N ARG A 153 -1.17 4.15 -28.17
CA ARG A 153 -0.98 2.84 -27.54
C ARG A 153 -2.14 2.56 -26.61
N PHE A 154 -2.65 1.33 -26.67
CA PHE A 154 -3.73 0.84 -25.84
C PHE A 154 -3.28 -0.39 -25.07
N SER A 155 -3.81 -0.58 -23.86
CA SER A 155 -3.62 -1.78 -23.06
C SER A 155 -4.94 -2.28 -22.48
N GLY A 156 -5.20 -3.57 -22.70
CA GLY A 156 -6.25 -4.35 -22.06
C GLY A 156 -5.78 -5.12 -20.83
N ASN A 157 -4.48 -5.07 -20.51
CA ASN A 157 -3.84 -5.97 -19.53
C ASN A 157 -4.24 -5.73 -18.07
N ALA A 158 -4.83 -4.57 -17.77
CA ALA A 158 -5.47 -4.32 -16.47
C ALA A 158 -6.80 -5.10 -16.27
N SER A 159 -7.32 -5.74 -17.32
CA SER A 159 -8.46 -6.65 -17.20
C SER A 159 -8.15 -7.80 -16.24
N TRP A 160 -9.15 -8.24 -15.48
CA TRP A 160 -8.94 -9.25 -14.43
C TRP A 160 -10.15 -10.16 -14.22
N ALA A 161 -9.90 -11.31 -13.59
CA ALA A 161 -10.92 -12.26 -13.18
C ALA A 161 -10.62 -12.83 -11.79
N TYR A 162 -11.66 -13.30 -11.09
CA TYR A 162 -11.44 -14.18 -9.95
C TYR A 162 -11.03 -15.57 -10.42
N VAL A 163 -10.09 -16.19 -9.71
CA VAL A 163 -9.60 -17.54 -9.96
C VAL A 163 -9.68 -18.35 -8.67
N TRP A 164 -10.31 -19.52 -8.74
CA TRP A 164 -10.37 -20.47 -7.64
C TRP A 164 -9.18 -21.41 -7.66
N SER A 165 -8.51 -21.51 -6.53
CA SER A 165 -7.42 -22.46 -6.29
C SER A 165 -7.81 -23.43 -5.18
N TRP A 166 -7.74 -24.73 -5.46
CA TRP A 166 -8.02 -25.77 -4.47
C TRP A 166 -6.86 -25.88 -3.47
N ASN A 167 -7.18 -25.98 -2.18
CA ASN A 167 -6.18 -26.23 -1.12
C ASN A 167 -5.46 -27.57 -1.32
N ASN A 168 -6.12 -28.51 -2.00
CA ASN A 168 -5.53 -29.76 -2.48
C ASN A 168 -6.21 -30.15 -3.79
N ALA A 169 -5.53 -29.98 -4.93
CA ALA A 169 -6.06 -30.28 -6.26
C ALA A 169 -6.49 -31.76 -6.41
N SER A 170 -5.83 -32.67 -5.69
CA SER A 170 -6.15 -34.10 -5.68
C SER A 170 -7.27 -34.47 -4.70
N ASN A 171 -7.67 -33.54 -3.82
CA ASN A 171 -8.75 -33.73 -2.86
C ASN A 171 -9.51 -32.41 -2.61
N VAL A 172 -10.41 -32.10 -3.54
CA VAL A 172 -11.26 -30.89 -3.55
C VAL A 172 -12.14 -30.72 -2.30
N SER A 173 -12.35 -31.78 -1.50
CA SER A 173 -13.08 -31.69 -0.23
C SER A 173 -12.35 -30.89 0.85
N ARG A 174 -11.05 -30.60 0.67
CA ARG A 174 -10.25 -29.73 1.57
C ARG A 174 -10.45 -28.24 1.31
N GLY A 175 -11.41 -27.86 0.47
CA GLY A 175 -11.76 -26.48 0.16
C GLY A 175 -10.75 -25.79 -0.77
N GLY A 176 -10.86 -24.47 -0.87
CA GLY A 176 -10.02 -23.62 -1.69
C GLY A 176 -10.30 -22.14 -1.40
N ALA A 177 -9.70 -21.26 -2.19
CA ALA A 177 -9.89 -19.83 -2.06
C ALA A 177 -9.94 -19.16 -3.44
N TYR A 178 -10.66 -18.03 -3.50
CA TYR A 178 -10.60 -17.12 -4.63
C TYR A 178 -9.40 -16.19 -4.51
N SER A 179 -8.76 -15.94 -5.64
CA SER A 179 -7.74 -14.89 -5.82
C SER A 179 -8.11 -14.05 -7.04
N VAL A 180 -7.69 -12.79 -7.07
CA VAL A 180 -7.80 -11.95 -8.26
C VAL A 180 -6.56 -12.15 -9.11
N VAL A 181 -6.74 -12.38 -10.40
CA VAL A 181 -5.67 -12.52 -11.40
C VAL A 181 -5.97 -11.58 -12.57
N SER A 182 -5.01 -10.73 -12.90
CA SER A 182 -5.05 -9.84 -14.07
C SER A 182 -4.46 -10.51 -15.32
N ALA A 183 -4.77 -9.95 -16.49
CA ALA A 183 -4.21 -10.40 -17.75
C ALA A 183 -2.68 -10.19 -17.83
N ALA A 184 -2.14 -9.18 -17.13
CA ALA A 184 -0.70 -9.02 -16.97
C ALA A 184 -0.05 -10.15 -16.16
N GLU A 185 -0.72 -10.65 -15.11
CA GLU A 185 -0.21 -11.73 -14.27
C GLU A 185 -0.33 -13.10 -14.94
N ASN A 186 -1.40 -13.34 -15.72
CA ASN A 186 -1.58 -14.59 -16.46
C ASN A 186 -2.36 -14.40 -17.76
N ALA A 187 -1.65 -14.04 -18.82
CA ALA A 187 -2.21 -13.79 -20.14
C ALA A 187 -2.97 -14.99 -20.75
N SER A 188 -2.64 -16.23 -20.35
CA SER A 188 -3.27 -17.43 -20.91
C SER A 188 -4.77 -17.56 -20.59
N LEU A 189 -5.24 -16.84 -19.57
CA LEU A 189 -6.65 -16.85 -19.16
C LEU A 189 -7.53 -15.88 -19.96
N PHE A 190 -6.96 -15.02 -20.79
CA PHE A 190 -7.67 -13.87 -21.38
C PHE A 190 -7.46 -13.76 -22.89
N SER A 191 -8.52 -13.40 -23.59
CA SER A 191 -8.48 -13.02 -25.01
C SER A 191 -9.21 -11.70 -25.21
N PHE A 192 -8.75 -10.91 -26.18
CA PHE A 192 -9.21 -9.55 -26.41
C PHE A 192 -9.66 -9.36 -27.86
N SER A 193 -10.70 -8.55 -28.04
CA SER A 193 -11.09 -8.00 -29.34
C SER A 193 -11.29 -6.49 -29.21
N TYR A 194 -10.49 -5.72 -29.94
CA TYR A 194 -10.55 -4.26 -29.99
C TYR A 194 -11.33 -3.83 -31.23
N SER A 195 -12.35 -3.01 -31.03
CA SER A 195 -13.03 -2.27 -32.10
C SER A 195 -12.64 -0.80 -32.02
N TRP A 196 -12.21 -0.24 -33.14
CA TRP A 196 -11.57 1.08 -33.18
C TRP A 196 -12.54 2.26 -33.36
N GLY A 197 -13.76 1.98 -33.82
CA GLY A 197 -14.78 3.00 -34.04
C GLY A 197 -14.61 3.85 -35.32
N ASP A 198 -13.55 3.63 -36.08
CA ASP A 198 -13.26 4.34 -37.35
C ASP A 198 -13.52 3.51 -38.61
N GLY A 199 -14.09 2.30 -38.44
CA GLY A 199 -14.37 1.35 -39.52
C GLY A 199 -13.18 0.48 -39.95
N THR A 200 -12.00 0.65 -39.34
CA THR A 200 -10.88 -0.26 -39.55
C THR A 200 -11.14 -1.64 -38.93
N ALA A 201 -10.42 -2.65 -39.42
CA ALA A 201 -10.61 -4.02 -38.95
C ALA A 201 -10.24 -4.16 -37.47
N ASN A 202 -11.07 -4.90 -36.73
CA ASN A 202 -10.82 -5.19 -35.32
C ASN A 202 -9.50 -5.96 -35.12
N THR A 203 -8.78 -5.65 -34.05
CA THR A 203 -7.63 -6.43 -33.61
C THR A 203 -8.07 -7.45 -32.58
N THR A 204 -7.81 -8.74 -32.81
CA THR A 204 -8.24 -9.83 -31.92
C THR A 204 -7.09 -10.80 -31.68
N GLY A 205 -6.98 -11.34 -30.47
CA GLY A 205 -5.95 -12.30 -30.09
C GLY A 205 -5.97 -12.62 -28.59
N THR A 206 -5.01 -13.41 -28.14
CA THR A 206 -4.76 -13.64 -26.71
C THR A 206 -4.20 -12.38 -26.05
N ALA A 207 -4.28 -12.28 -24.71
CA ALA A 207 -3.66 -11.17 -23.98
C ALA A 207 -2.14 -11.08 -24.20
N LEU A 208 -1.47 -12.20 -24.52
CA LEU A 208 -0.04 -12.18 -24.86
C LEU A 208 0.23 -11.50 -26.21
N GLU A 209 -0.66 -11.70 -27.19
CA GLU A 209 -0.49 -11.21 -28.56
C GLU A 209 -0.97 -9.77 -28.72
N VAL A 210 -2.08 -9.41 -28.07
CA VAL A 210 -2.78 -8.13 -28.28
C VAL A 210 -3.14 -7.43 -26.96
N GLY A 211 -2.57 -7.86 -25.84
CA GLY A 211 -2.76 -7.19 -24.55
C GLY A 211 -2.31 -5.74 -24.56
N GLU A 212 -1.24 -5.46 -25.30
CA GLU A 212 -0.85 -4.13 -25.74
C GLU A 212 -0.93 -4.04 -27.26
N THR A 213 -1.48 -2.95 -27.78
CA THR A 213 -1.62 -2.73 -29.22
C THR A 213 -1.53 -1.25 -29.56
N VAL A 214 -1.38 -0.94 -30.85
CA VAL A 214 -1.29 0.42 -31.37
C VAL A 214 -2.31 0.65 -32.46
N HIS A 215 -2.86 1.88 -32.52
CA HIS A 215 -3.76 2.30 -33.60
C HIS A 215 -3.46 3.72 -34.06
N ARG A 216 -3.83 4.03 -35.31
CA ARG A 216 -3.70 5.36 -35.93
C ARG A 216 -4.99 5.73 -36.61
N PHE A 217 -5.58 6.84 -36.20
CA PHE A 217 -6.79 7.39 -36.83
C PHE A 217 -6.41 8.30 -38.00
N SER A 218 -7.07 8.10 -39.15
CA SER A 218 -6.74 8.75 -40.42
C SER A 218 -7.52 10.03 -40.71
N SER A 219 -8.54 10.35 -39.90
CA SER A 219 -9.30 11.61 -40.00
C SER A 219 -9.58 12.22 -38.62
N PRO A 220 -9.86 13.53 -38.56
CA PRO A 220 -10.39 14.15 -37.34
C PRO A 220 -11.74 13.55 -36.96
N GLY A 221 -12.02 13.44 -35.66
CA GLY A 221 -13.27 12.88 -35.16
C GLY A 221 -13.19 12.45 -33.70
N THR A 222 -14.31 11.95 -33.19
CA THR A 222 -14.44 11.38 -31.85
C THR A 222 -14.67 9.88 -32.00
N TYR A 223 -13.71 9.06 -31.58
CA TYR A 223 -13.74 7.61 -31.82
C TYR A 223 -13.95 6.84 -30.52
N PHE A 224 -14.96 5.97 -30.51
CA PHE A 224 -15.21 5.03 -29.42
C PHE A 224 -14.43 3.74 -29.65
N VAL A 225 -13.35 3.56 -28.90
CA VAL A 225 -12.60 2.30 -28.86
C VAL A 225 -13.25 1.39 -27.83
N ARG A 226 -13.64 0.19 -28.26
CA ARG A 226 -14.26 -0.81 -27.39
C ARG A 226 -13.39 -2.06 -27.31
N LEU A 227 -13.02 -2.44 -26.10
CA LEU A 227 -12.42 -3.73 -25.79
C LEU A 227 -13.51 -4.71 -25.37
N ILE A 228 -13.51 -5.90 -25.97
CA ILE A 228 -14.25 -7.07 -25.48
C ILE A 228 -13.23 -8.05 -24.92
N LEU A 229 -13.36 -8.33 -23.63
CA LEU A 229 -12.64 -9.38 -22.93
C LEU A 229 -13.44 -10.68 -22.99
N SER A 230 -12.75 -11.79 -23.26
CA SER A 230 -13.26 -13.15 -23.08
C SER A 230 -12.33 -13.93 -22.14
N SER A 231 -12.87 -14.53 -21.08
CA SER A 231 -12.13 -15.37 -20.13
C SER A 231 -13.01 -16.47 -19.58
N GLY A 232 -12.59 -17.73 -19.74
CA GLY A 232 -13.41 -18.89 -19.37
C GLY A 232 -14.80 -18.82 -20.01
N ALA A 233 -15.84 -18.73 -19.19
CA ALA A 233 -17.23 -18.67 -19.63
C ALA A 233 -17.85 -17.26 -19.66
N PHE A 234 -17.09 -16.20 -19.36
CA PHE A 234 -17.64 -14.84 -19.31
C PHE A 234 -17.01 -13.90 -20.35
N ALA A 235 -17.80 -12.92 -20.76
CA ALA A 235 -17.37 -11.81 -21.61
C ALA A 235 -17.76 -10.47 -20.98
N LYS A 236 -16.83 -9.53 -20.94
CA LYS A 236 -17.02 -8.17 -20.40
C LYS A 236 -16.49 -7.14 -21.39
N SER A 237 -16.92 -5.89 -21.28
CA SER A 237 -16.46 -4.82 -22.18
C SER A 237 -15.96 -3.61 -21.42
N ALA A 238 -14.98 -2.94 -22.00
CA ALA A 238 -14.49 -1.64 -21.55
C ALA A 238 -14.40 -0.66 -22.73
N GLY A 239 -14.61 0.61 -22.44
CA GLY A 239 -14.65 1.71 -23.41
C GLY A 239 -13.52 2.71 -23.22
N TYR A 240 -13.06 3.31 -24.31
CA TYR A 240 -12.15 4.45 -24.27
C TYR A 240 -12.43 5.39 -25.45
N THR A 241 -12.63 6.68 -25.19
CA THR A 241 -12.80 7.67 -26.26
C THR A 241 -11.46 8.29 -26.65
N VAL A 242 -11.21 8.37 -27.96
CA VAL A 242 -10.10 9.15 -28.51
C VAL A 242 -10.64 10.31 -29.33
N ARG A 243 -10.24 11.53 -28.96
CA ARG A 243 -10.49 12.75 -29.74
C ARG A 243 -9.32 13.00 -30.70
N VAL A 244 -9.56 12.93 -32.01
CA VAL A 244 -8.56 13.22 -33.04
C VAL A 244 -8.85 14.57 -33.68
N VAL A 245 -7.86 15.45 -33.68
CA VAL A 245 -7.95 16.82 -34.21
C VAL A 245 -6.89 17.05 -35.30
N SER A 246 -7.09 18.06 -36.15
CA SER A 246 -6.15 18.39 -37.23
C SER A 246 -4.88 19.09 -36.73
N GLY A 247 -4.97 19.86 -35.63
CA GLY A 247 -3.86 20.53 -34.95
C GLY A 247 -3.44 19.84 -33.66
N ALA A 248 -2.37 20.31 -33.03
CA ALA A 248 -1.93 19.76 -31.74
C ALA A 248 -3.03 19.93 -30.68
N PRO A 249 -3.44 18.87 -29.96
CA PRO A 249 -4.43 18.99 -28.92
C PRO A 249 -3.90 19.83 -27.76
N LEU A 250 -4.77 20.63 -27.15
CA LEU A 250 -4.43 21.41 -25.96
C LEU A 250 -4.31 20.49 -24.74
N ALA A 251 -3.31 20.74 -23.90
CA ALA A 251 -3.19 20.07 -22.61
C ALA A 251 -4.28 20.58 -21.66
N GLN A 252 -5.05 19.66 -21.07
CA GLN A 252 -6.17 19.97 -20.19
C GLN A 252 -6.08 19.15 -18.91
N VAL A 253 -6.43 19.77 -17.79
CA VAL A 253 -6.56 19.07 -16.51
C VAL A 253 -7.88 18.30 -16.51
N LYS A 254 -7.82 16.98 -16.39
CA LYS A 254 -9.03 16.17 -16.23
C LYS A 254 -9.48 16.18 -14.78
N TYR A 255 -10.79 16.09 -14.58
CA TYR A 255 -11.41 15.92 -13.26
C TYR A 255 -10.88 16.92 -12.23
N PRO A 256 -11.02 18.24 -12.45
CA PRO A 256 -10.33 19.25 -11.64
C PRO A 256 -10.65 19.18 -10.14
N ASN A 257 -11.80 18.59 -9.77
CA ASN A 257 -12.24 18.41 -8.39
C ASN A 257 -11.87 17.06 -7.76
N ILE A 258 -11.20 16.17 -8.49
CA ILE A 258 -10.87 14.81 -8.04
C ILE A 258 -9.36 14.59 -8.19
N PHE A 259 -8.64 14.39 -7.09
CA PHE A 259 -7.29 13.85 -7.15
C PHE A 259 -7.34 12.34 -7.38
N ALA A 260 -6.89 11.85 -8.53
CA ALA A 260 -6.94 10.44 -8.87
C ALA A 260 -5.55 9.79 -8.83
N ALA A 261 -5.44 8.61 -8.21
CA ALA A 261 -4.20 7.85 -8.09
C ALA A 261 -4.38 6.42 -8.57
N ALA A 262 -3.51 5.95 -9.47
CA ALA A 262 -3.45 4.53 -9.84
C ALA A 262 -2.52 3.78 -8.90
N THR A 263 -3.06 2.90 -8.06
CA THR A 263 -2.29 2.12 -7.08
C THR A 263 -2.00 0.71 -7.62
N ALA A 264 -0.92 0.07 -7.16
CA ALA A 264 -0.55 -1.27 -7.62
C ALA A 264 -1.50 -2.36 -7.07
N ARG A 265 -2.10 -2.12 -5.89
CA ARG A 265 -2.95 -3.07 -5.16
C ARG A 265 -4.08 -2.35 -4.42
N GLU A 266 -5.07 -3.12 -4.00
CA GLU A 266 -6.10 -2.69 -3.05
C GLU A 266 -5.73 -3.12 -1.61
N PRO A 267 -6.25 -2.45 -0.57
CA PRO A 267 -6.07 -2.85 0.83
C PRO A 267 -6.64 -4.24 1.13
N ASP A 268 -6.00 -4.97 2.06
CA ASP A 268 -6.57 -6.21 2.59
C ASP A 268 -7.67 -5.91 3.62
N SER A 269 -7.48 -4.84 4.41
CA SER A 269 -8.39 -4.40 5.46
C SER A 269 -8.22 -2.90 5.76
N LEU A 270 -9.29 -2.22 6.15
CA LEU A 270 -9.25 -0.86 6.72
C LEU A 270 -9.52 -0.84 8.24
N GLU A 271 -9.32 -1.99 8.88
CA GLU A 271 -9.36 -2.10 10.34
C GLU A 271 -7.97 -1.86 10.92
N SER A 272 -7.75 -0.69 11.54
CA SER A 272 -6.44 -0.27 12.08
C SER A 272 -5.82 -1.21 13.13
N ALA A 273 -6.63 -2.04 13.80
CA ALA A 273 -6.11 -3.05 14.73
C ALA A 273 -5.50 -4.29 14.03
N ILE A 274 -5.78 -4.46 12.73
CA ILE A 274 -5.46 -5.65 11.93
C ILE A 274 -4.56 -5.31 10.74
N ASP A 275 -4.87 -4.22 10.04
CA ASP A 275 -4.16 -3.80 8.85
C ASP A 275 -2.66 -3.63 9.11
N ASN A 276 -1.86 -4.18 8.21
CA ASN A 276 -0.40 -4.10 8.24
C ASN A 276 0.17 -3.95 6.82
N ASP A 277 -0.69 -3.68 5.83
CA ASP A 277 -0.33 -3.55 4.43
C ASP A 277 -0.20 -2.08 4.02
N SER A 278 0.58 -1.79 2.98
CA SER A 278 0.83 -0.40 2.57
C SER A 278 -0.39 0.28 1.97
N ALA A 279 -1.25 -0.46 1.26
CA ALA A 279 -2.45 0.11 0.65
C ALA A 279 -3.51 0.44 1.71
N GLY A 280 -3.67 -0.43 2.72
CA GLY A 280 -4.50 -0.15 3.90
C GLY A 280 -4.01 1.07 4.67
N GLY A 281 -2.70 1.10 4.96
CA GLY A 281 -2.06 2.22 5.64
C GLY A 281 -2.28 3.57 4.95
N GLU A 282 -2.28 3.60 3.61
CA GLU A 282 -2.50 4.82 2.80
C GLU A 282 -3.89 5.42 3.03
N VAL A 283 -4.91 4.57 3.07
CA VAL A 283 -6.27 5.02 3.32
C VAL A 283 -6.44 5.39 4.79
N LEU A 284 -5.93 4.55 5.71
CA LEU A 284 -6.06 4.75 7.15
C LEU A 284 -5.49 6.09 7.60
N GLN A 285 -4.30 6.48 7.13
CA GLN A 285 -3.66 7.74 7.53
C GLN A 285 -4.40 9.00 7.05
N ASN A 286 -5.27 8.88 6.05
CA ASN A 286 -6.07 9.99 5.51
C ASN A 286 -7.48 10.05 6.10
N VAL A 287 -7.95 8.96 6.70
CA VAL A 287 -9.30 8.81 7.25
C VAL A 287 -9.32 8.87 8.78
N TYR A 288 -8.26 8.40 9.43
CA TYR A 288 -8.10 8.41 10.87
C TYR A 288 -6.96 9.34 11.30
N GLU A 289 -7.01 9.77 12.55
CA GLU A 289 -5.95 10.53 13.20
C GLU A 289 -5.55 9.83 14.51
N THR A 290 -4.30 10.06 14.92
CA THR A 290 -3.68 9.52 16.13
C THR A 290 -3.54 10.62 17.19
N LEU A 291 -3.24 10.27 18.45
CA LEU A 291 -3.00 11.28 19.50
C LEU A 291 -1.81 12.19 19.17
N ILE A 292 -0.78 11.60 18.58
CA ILE A 292 0.49 12.23 18.21
C ILE A 292 0.93 11.67 16.86
N ALA A 293 1.81 12.36 16.14
CA ALA A 293 2.19 11.97 14.78
C ALA A 293 3.69 12.21 14.52
N VAL A 294 4.19 11.58 13.47
CA VAL A 294 5.45 11.99 12.82
C VAL A 294 5.20 13.29 12.04
N PRO A 295 6.09 14.30 12.13
CA PRO A 295 5.95 15.54 11.35
C PRO A 295 5.86 15.29 9.84
N SER A 296 5.06 16.09 9.13
CA SER A 296 4.98 16.05 7.66
C SER A 296 6.26 16.60 7.02
N GLY A 297 6.63 16.08 5.84
CA GLY A 297 7.71 16.63 5.02
C GLY A 297 9.14 16.42 5.54
N ILE A 298 9.36 15.47 6.44
CA ILE A 298 10.69 15.15 6.97
C ILE A 298 11.29 13.92 6.31
N GLU A 299 12.61 13.93 6.09
CA GLU A 299 13.37 12.80 5.55
C GLU A 299 14.07 11.97 6.64
N SER A 300 14.28 12.56 7.82
CA SER A 300 14.77 11.90 9.03
C SER A 300 13.76 12.11 10.15
N VAL A 301 13.50 11.06 10.93
CA VAL A 301 12.45 11.11 11.97
C VAL A 301 13.06 11.29 13.35
N ASP A 302 13.38 12.52 13.72
CA ASP A 302 14.10 12.80 14.96
C ASP A 302 13.18 13.23 16.11
N SER A 303 11.87 13.38 15.86
CA SER A 303 10.89 13.78 16.87
C SER A 303 9.45 13.45 16.47
N LEU A 304 8.55 13.46 17.46
CA LEU A 304 7.10 13.39 17.28
C LEU A 304 6.47 14.78 17.49
N VAL A 305 5.22 14.95 17.06
CA VAL A 305 4.43 16.18 17.28
C VAL A 305 3.02 15.85 17.80
N PRO A 306 2.38 16.75 18.57
CA PRO A 306 0.98 16.60 18.93
C PRO A 306 0.07 16.55 17.70
N ARG A 307 -1.02 15.77 17.78
CA ARG A 307 -2.04 15.68 16.73
C ARG A 307 -3.44 15.84 17.32
N LEU A 308 -4.08 14.78 17.82
CA LEU A 308 -5.35 14.87 18.57
C LEU A 308 -5.13 15.24 20.05
N ALA A 309 -3.91 15.10 20.55
CA ALA A 309 -3.49 15.67 21.82
C ALA A 309 -3.01 17.12 21.65
N THR A 310 -3.07 17.93 22.72
CA THR A 310 -2.55 19.30 22.71
C THR A 310 -1.04 19.34 22.86
N ASP A 311 -0.46 18.36 23.55
CA ASP A 311 0.96 18.28 23.91
C ASP A 311 1.47 16.84 23.87
N LEU A 312 2.79 16.68 23.75
CA LEU A 312 3.44 15.38 23.92
C LEU A 312 3.59 15.07 25.43
N PRO A 313 3.23 13.86 25.89
CA PRO A 313 3.55 13.45 27.26
C PRO A 313 5.05 13.44 27.51
N SER A 314 5.47 14.03 28.62
CA SER A 314 6.87 14.03 29.05
C SER A 314 6.98 14.11 30.57
N MET A 315 8.16 13.83 31.10
CA MET A 315 8.46 14.07 32.53
C MET A 315 8.31 15.56 32.91
N ALA A 316 8.65 16.47 31.98
CA ALA A 316 8.68 17.91 32.24
C ALA A 316 7.27 18.51 32.43
N ASN A 317 6.26 17.95 31.78
CA ASN A 317 4.86 18.39 31.90
C ASN A 317 4.01 17.45 32.77
N ASN A 318 4.62 16.56 33.55
CA ASN A 318 3.94 15.47 34.29
C ASN A 318 3.07 14.57 33.41
N GLY A 319 3.29 14.57 32.09
CA GLY A 319 2.63 13.70 31.14
C GLY A 319 3.17 12.28 31.15
N THR A 320 4.42 12.06 31.57
CA THR A 320 5.00 10.73 31.78
C THR A 320 5.37 10.57 33.25
N SER A 321 5.02 9.44 33.86
CA SER A 321 5.43 9.14 35.23
C SER A 321 6.93 8.79 35.31
N PRO A 322 7.60 9.02 36.46
CA PRO A 322 9.02 8.72 36.63
C PRO A 322 9.44 7.27 36.32
N ASP A 323 8.53 6.31 36.48
CA ASP A 323 8.76 4.91 36.18
C ASP A 323 8.45 4.53 34.72
N GLY A 324 8.02 5.49 33.90
CA GLY A 324 7.69 5.28 32.48
C GLY A 324 6.45 4.42 32.23
N LYS A 325 5.61 4.21 33.24
CA LYS A 325 4.45 3.31 33.14
C LYS A 325 3.13 4.03 32.90
N ASN A 326 3.02 5.31 33.22
CA ASN A 326 1.81 6.08 33.03
C ASN A 326 2.06 7.24 32.05
N TYR A 327 1.18 7.36 31.05
CA TYR A 327 1.21 8.44 30.07
C TYR A 327 -0.13 9.17 30.05
N THR A 328 -0.12 10.43 30.48
CA THR A 328 -1.28 11.32 30.51
C THR A 328 -1.29 12.19 29.27
N PHE A 329 -2.37 12.10 28.50
CA PHE A 329 -2.61 12.98 27.35
C PHE A 329 -3.72 13.97 27.66
N GLN A 330 -3.48 15.22 27.28
CA GLN A 330 -4.53 16.24 27.19
C GLN A 330 -5.03 16.30 25.76
N LEU A 331 -6.34 16.18 25.60
CA LEU A 331 -7.00 16.06 24.31
C LEU A 331 -7.48 17.43 23.81
N ARG A 332 -7.43 17.60 22.49
CA ARG A 332 -8.10 18.72 21.82
C ARG A 332 -9.61 18.66 22.05
N THR A 333 -10.23 19.84 22.14
CA THR A 333 -11.68 19.99 22.34
C THR A 333 -12.44 20.30 21.05
N ASP A 334 -11.74 20.63 19.98
CA ASP A 334 -12.28 21.07 18.68
C ASP A 334 -12.34 19.94 17.62
N VAL A 335 -12.04 18.70 18.01
CA VAL A 335 -12.03 17.56 17.10
C VAL A 335 -13.45 17.02 16.90
N MET A 336 -13.86 16.94 15.64
CA MET A 336 -15.10 16.34 15.19
C MET A 336 -14.78 15.04 14.42
N PHE A 337 -15.51 13.97 14.71
CA PHE A 337 -15.50 12.75 13.90
C PHE A 337 -16.42 12.88 12.68
N HIS A 338 -16.24 12.01 11.70
CA HIS A 338 -17.04 11.99 10.47
C HIS A 338 -18.54 11.75 10.74
N ASP A 339 -18.88 11.07 11.83
CA ASP A 339 -20.26 10.85 12.28
C ASP A 339 -20.89 12.04 13.04
N GLN A 340 -20.24 13.21 13.00
CA GLN A 340 -20.67 14.47 13.62
C GLN A 340 -20.65 14.45 15.16
N THR A 341 -19.95 13.50 15.78
CA THR A 341 -19.72 13.49 17.22
C THR A 341 -18.39 14.17 17.56
N HIS A 342 -18.33 14.83 18.72
CA HIS A 342 -17.09 15.40 19.24
C HIS A 342 -16.26 14.33 19.94
N MET A 343 -14.94 14.39 19.75
CA MET A 343 -14.01 13.49 20.42
C MET A 343 -13.96 13.75 21.93
N THR A 344 -13.97 12.67 22.71
CA THR A 344 -13.75 12.68 24.15
C THR A 344 -12.70 11.64 24.57
N ALA A 345 -12.28 11.68 25.83
CA ALA A 345 -11.41 10.65 26.41
C ALA A 345 -12.05 9.25 26.38
N THR A 346 -13.38 9.17 26.39
CA THR A 346 -14.09 7.89 26.27
C THR A 346 -13.86 7.24 24.91
N ASP A 347 -13.81 8.02 23.82
CA ASP A 347 -13.52 7.52 22.47
C ASP A 347 -12.11 6.95 22.37
N VAL A 348 -11.14 7.65 22.98
CA VAL A 348 -9.76 7.15 23.10
C VAL A 348 -9.74 5.83 23.85
N SER A 349 -10.31 5.78 25.06
CA SER A 349 -10.32 4.56 25.86
C SER A 349 -11.01 3.39 25.13
N SER A 350 -12.12 3.65 24.43
CA SER A 350 -12.87 2.64 23.68
C SER A 350 -12.10 2.14 22.46
N SER A 351 -11.34 3.00 21.78
CA SER A 351 -10.50 2.63 20.63
C SER A 351 -9.42 1.62 21.03
N PHE A 352 -8.73 1.86 22.14
CA PHE A 352 -7.69 0.95 22.62
C PHE A 352 -8.26 -0.32 23.28
N ARG A 353 -9.38 -0.23 24.01
CA ARG A 353 -10.10 -1.41 24.52
C ARG A 353 -10.48 -2.37 23.41
N ARG A 354 -11.02 -1.83 22.32
CA ARG A 354 -11.37 -2.57 21.10
C ARG A 354 -10.14 -3.23 20.48
N LEU A 355 -9.06 -2.48 20.34
CA LEU A 355 -7.81 -2.95 19.78
C LEU A 355 -7.24 -4.14 20.56
N LEU A 356 -7.19 -4.03 21.89
CA LEU A 356 -6.73 -5.09 22.80
C LEU A 356 -7.64 -6.33 22.72
N ALA A 357 -8.93 -6.16 22.46
CA ALA A 357 -9.89 -7.25 22.33
C ALA A 357 -9.78 -8.05 21.02
N ILE A 358 -9.28 -7.47 19.91
CA ILE A 358 -9.25 -8.12 18.58
C ILE A 358 -7.95 -8.89 18.32
N HIS A 359 -6.79 -8.35 18.72
CA HIS A 359 -5.46 -9.00 18.78
C HIS A 359 -5.16 -10.16 17.78
N PRO A 360 -5.25 -9.96 16.46
CA PRO A 360 -4.78 -10.98 15.50
C PRO A 360 -3.33 -11.39 15.76
N ALA A 361 -3.03 -12.67 15.57
CA ALA A 361 -1.69 -13.23 15.82
C ALA A 361 -0.58 -12.49 15.04
N ASP A 362 -0.91 -11.93 13.87
CA ASP A 362 0.05 -11.29 12.96
C ASP A 362 -0.20 -9.78 12.77
N GLY A 363 -1.17 -9.17 13.47
CA GLY A 363 -1.48 -7.75 13.31
C GLY A 363 -0.74 -6.82 14.28
N PRO A 364 -0.75 -5.51 14.02
CA PRO A 364 0.06 -4.54 14.75
C PRO A 364 -0.39 -4.33 16.21
N SER A 365 -1.67 -4.59 16.51
CA SER A 365 -2.25 -4.47 17.85
C SER A 365 -1.58 -5.38 18.90
N ARG A 366 -0.95 -6.47 18.44
CA ARG A 366 -0.22 -7.44 19.26
C ARG A 366 0.93 -6.85 20.09
N ILE A 367 1.46 -5.70 19.68
CA ILE A 367 2.52 -4.99 20.41
C ILE A 367 1.95 -4.33 21.66
N LEU A 368 0.88 -3.55 21.50
CA LEU A 368 0.21 -2.85 22.60
C LEU A 368 -0.38 -3.84 23.61
N GLU A 369 -0.95 -4.94 23.12
CA GLU A 369 -1.41 -6.05 23.95
C GLU A 369 -0.30 -6.64 24.84
N GLY A 370 0.90 -6.85 24.29
CA GLY A 370 2.06 -7.31 25.07
C GLY A 370 2.54 -6.31 26.12
N LEU A 371 2.41 -5.00 25.86
CA LEU A 371 2.87 -3.93 26.74
C LEU A 371 1.88 -3.59 27.86
N MET A 372 0.59 -3.68 27.57
CA MET A 372 -0.48 -3.17 28.45
C MET A 372 -1.17 -4.28 29.24
N THR A 373 -1.29 -5.49 28.69
CA THR A 373 -2.03 -6.59 29.34
C THR A 373 -1.24 -7.90 29.42
N ASN A 374 0.00 -7.91 28.91
CA ASN A 374 0.83 -9.11 28.76
C ASN A 374 0.07 -10.25 28.09
N ARG A 375 -0.61 -9.93 26.98
CA ARG A 375 -1.34 -10.89 26.15
C ARG A 375 -2.46 -11.64 26.85
N ILE A 376 -3.16 -10.98 27.79
CA ILE A 376 -4.24 -11.59 28.59
C ILE A 376 -5.28 -12.31 27.73
N SER A 377 -5.49 -11.90 26.47
CA SER A 377 -6.46 -12.51 25.58
C SER A 377 -6.03 -13.85 24.99
N THR A 378 -4.73 -14.15 24.92
CA THR A 378 -4.26 -15.49 24.58
C THR A 378 -4.58 -16.52 25.67
N PHE A 379 -4.68 -16.07 26.92
CA PHE A 379 -4.99 -16.94 28.05
C PHE A 379 -6.47 -17.36 28.10
N THR A 380 -7.37 -16.72 27.35
CA THR A 380 -8.80 -17.10 27.33
C THR A 380 -9.09 -18.30 26.42
N ASN A 381 -8.14 -18.70 25.56
CA ASN A 381 -8.38 -19.63 24.46
C ASN A 381 -7.50 -20.90 24.47
N ALA A 382 -6.47 -21.01 25.32
CA ALA A 382 -5.59 -22.19 25.36
C ALA A 382 -4.87 -22.40 26.72
N ASP A 383 -4.61 -23.67 27.03
CA ASP A 383 -3.94 -24.25 28.22
C ASP A 383 -2.96 -23.30 28.94
N CYS A 384 -3.31 -22.88 30.16
CA CYS A 384 -2.44 -21.95 30.89
C CYS A 384 -1.25 -22.66 31.52
N ASN A 385 -0.09 -22.15 31.11
CA ASN A 385 1.28 -22.46 31.49
C ASN A 385 2.00 -23.44 30.52
N PRO A 386 2.92 -22.96 29.65
CA PRO A 386 3.75 -23.85 28.84
C PRO A 386 4.67 -24.77 29.68
N SER A 387 4.84 -24.51 30.97
CA SER A 387 5.55 -25.40 31.90
C SER A 387 4.66 -26.43 32.61
N VAL A 388 3.33 -26.40 32.43
CA VAL A 388 2.41 -27.34 33.07
C VAL A 388 1.34 -27.80 32.06
N ALA A 389 1.63 -28.86 31.33
CA ALA A 389 0.67 -29.49 30.43
C ALA A 389 -0.57 -29.99 31.18
N GLY A 390 -1.77 -29.64 30.70
CA GLY A 390 -3.04 -30.29 31.10
C GLY A 390 -4.00 -29.52 32.01
N LYS A 391 -3.82 -28.21 32.25
CA LYS A 391 -4.81 -27.39 32.96
C LYS A 391 -5.74 -26.65 31.99
N GLN A 392 -6.98 -27.13 31.87
CA GLN A 392 -8.03 -26.51 31.05
C GLN A 392 -8.76 -25.32 31.72
N ASN A 393 -8.48 -25.01 33.00
CA ASN A 393 -9.14 -23.92 33.75
C ASN A 393 -8.10 -22.97 34.36
N CYS A 394 -7.71 -21.94 33.59
CA CYS A 394 -6.83 -20.87 34.05
C CYS A 394 -7.52 -19.99 35.10
N THR A 395 -6.79 -19.53 36.11
CA THR A 395 -7.31 -18.54 37.06
C THR A 395 -6.65 -17.17 36.89
N ILE A 396 -7.27 -16.12 37.45
CA ILE A 396 -6.64 -14.79 37.52
C ILE A 396 -5.28 -14.88 38.20
N GLY A 397 -5.18 -15.69 39.27
CA GLY A 397 -3.93 -15.94 39.99
C GLY A 397 -2.84 -16.57 39.12
N ASP A 398 -3.18 -17.51 38.23
CA ASP A 398 -2.23 -18.11 37.28
C ASP A 398 -1.66 -17.06 36.32
N TRP A 399 -2.51 -16.21 35.73
CA TRP A 399 -2.06 -15.12 34.86
C TRP A 399 -1.20 -14.09 35.61
N ALA A 400 -1.60 -13.70 36.82
CA ALA A 400 -0.86 -12.74 37.63
C ALA A 400 0.53 -13.26 37.98
N ASN A 401 0.66 -14.54 38.32
CA ASN A 401 1.94 -15.18 38.64
C ASN A 401 2.87 -15.28 37.41
N VAL A 402 2.32 -15.40 36.20
CA VAL A 402 3.11 -15.44 34.95
C VAL A 402 3.51 -14.03 34.52
N THR A 403 2.65 -13.04 34.75
CA THR A 403 2.82 -11.67 34.24
C THR A 403 3.68 -10.81 35.15
N PHE A 404 3.57 -11.02 36.46
CA PHE A 404 4.21 -10.17 37.47
C PHE A 404 5.21 -10.99 38.30
N PRO A 405 6.35 -10.42 38.69
CA PRO A 405 7.35 -11.13 39.50
C PRO A 405 6.81 -11.54 40.87
N VAL A 406 5.89 -10.74 41.43
CA VAL A 406 5.15 -11.01 42.66
C VAL A 406 3.75 -10.42 42.56
N ARG A 407 2.76 -10.98 43.28
CA ARG A 407 1.36 -10.51 43.22
C ARG A 407 1.15 -9.08 43.70
N SER A 408 1.94 -8.63 44.67
CA SER A 408 1.92 -7.23 45.11
C SER A 408 2.41 -6.24 44.05
N ALA A 409 3.01 -6.73 42.95
CA ALA A 409 3.40 -5.92 41.81
C ALA A 409 2.29 -5.74 40.76
N VAL A 410 1.11 -6.37 40.94
CA VAL A 410 -0.07 -6.11 40.11
C VAL A 410 -0.46 -4.63 40.27
N PRO A 411 -0.56 -3.86 39.19
CA PRO A 411 -0.89 -2.44 39.27
C PRO A 411 -2.24 -2.18 39.93
N ALA A 412 -2.35 -1.07 40.66
CA ALA A 412 -3.55 -0.71 41.40
C ALA A 412 -4.81 -0.65 40.50
N HIS A 413 -4.71 -0.07 39.30
CA HIS A 413 -5.81 0.02 38.34
C HIS A 413 -6.33 -1.37 37.91
N MET A 414 -5.43 -2.35 37.73
CA MET A 414 -5.83 -3.73 37.41
C MET A 414 -6.43 -4.41 38.62
N SER A 415 -5.82 -4.26 39.80
CA SER A 415 -6.33 -4.87 41.03
C SER A 415 -7.75 -4.39 41.37
N ALA A 416 -8.06 -3.11 41.08
CA ALA A 416 -9.38 -2.53 41.29
C ALA A 416 -10.43 -3.05 40.28
N ALA A 417 -10.01 -3.47 39.09
CA ALA A 417 -10.88 -4.05 38.06
C ALA A 417 -11.13 -5.56 38.26
N LEU A 418 -10.37 -6.20 39.15
CA LEU A 418 -10.47 -7.62 39.45
C LEU A 418 -11.18 -7.82 40.81
N PRO A 419 -11.66 -9.03 41.13
CA PRO A 419 -12.23 -9.35 42.45
C PRO A 419 -11.26 -9.03 43.62
N PRO A 420 -11.63 -9.08 44.91
CA PRO A 420 -10.64 -8.95 45.99
C PRO A 420 -9.91 -10.27 46.27
N GLU A 421 -8.65 -10.23 46.69
CA GLU A 421 -7.93 -11.42 47.17
C GLU A 421 -8.60 -12.00 48.45
N PRO A 422 -8.60 -13.34 48.67
CA PRO A 422 -7.90 -14.38 47.91
C PRO A 422 -8.69 -14.94 46.70
N SER A 423 -9.81 -14.31 46.31
CA SER A 423 -10.70 -14.90 45.30
C SER A 423 -10.09 -15.01 43.90
N TRP A 424 -8.97 -14.33 43.63
CA TRP A 424 -8.24 -14.43 42.36
C TRP A 424 -7.74 -15.83 42.07
N ASP A 425 -7.37 -16.57 43.12
CA ASP A 425 -6.78 -17.91 42.99
C ASP A 425 -7.74 -18.94 42.44
N THR A 426 -9.04 -18.71 42.60
CA THR A 426 -10.10 -19.64 42.22
C THR A 426 -11.01 -19.08 41.14
N THR A 427 -10.91 -17.78 40.84
CA THR A 427 -11.73 -17.16 39.78
C THR A 427 -11.16 -17.51 38.41
N ALA A 428 -11.99 -18.14 37.57
CA ALA A 428 -11.65 -18.47 36.20
C ALA A 428 -11.32 -17.22 35.39
N LEU A 429 -10.21 -17.26 34.65
CA LEU A 429 -9.87 -16.26 33.65
C LEU A 429 -10.71 -16.50 32.39
N ASN A 430 -11.59 -15.57 32.08
CA ASN A 430 -12.51 -15.65 30.95
C ASN A 430 -12.58 -14.29 30.22
N VAL A 431 -13.40 -14.22 29.18
CA VAL A 431 -13.56 -12.99 28.37
C VAL A 431 -13.97 -11.78 29.22
N SER A 432 -14.84 -11.95 30.22
CA SER A 432 -15.27 -10.85 31.10
C SER A 432 -14.11 -10.30 31.94
N THR A 433 -13.30 -11.18 32.53
CA THR A 433 -12.12 -10.79 33.30
C THR A 433 -11.06 -10.13 32.42
N ALA A 434 -10.81 -10.68 31.23
CA ALA A 434 -9.88 -10.10 30.27
C ALA A 434 -10.34 -8.71 29.78
N TRP A 435 -11.66 -8.52 29.64
CA TRP A 435 -12.26 -7.23 29.35
C TRP A 435 -12.07 -6.23 30.49
N ALA A 436 -12.27 -6.66 31.74
CA ALA A 436 -12.08 -5.80 32.91
C ALA A 436 -10.63 -5.29 33.02
N VAL A 437 -9.65 -6.17 32.82
CA VAL A 437 -8.24 -5.77 32.78
C VAL A 437 -7.98 -4.81 31.63
N SER A 438 -8.43 -5.13 30.41
CA SER A 438 -8.25 -4.26 29.23
C SER A 438 -8.92 -2.90 29.41
N ASN A 439 -10.06 -2.83 30.10
CA ASN A 439 -10.74 -1.56 30.41
C ASN A 439 -9.95 -0.68 31.37
N SER A 440 -9.14 -1.29 32.24
CA SER A 440 -8.34 -0.59 33.25
C SER A 440 -7.02 -0.01 32.73
N THR A 441 -6.58 -0.39 31.52
CA THR A 441 -5.28 0.05 30.98
C THR A 441 -5.33 1.40 30.27
N VAL A 442 -6.52 1.88 29.91
CA VAL A 442 -6.74 3.21 29.35
C VAL A 442 -7.90 3.87 30.11
N GLU A 443 -7.56 4.78 31.00
CA GLU A 443 -8.48 5.42 31.93
C GLU A 443 -8.85 6.83 31.45
N PRO A 444 -10.12 7.11 31.15
CA PRO A 444 -10.59 8.47 30.94
C PRO A 444 -10.79 9.16 32.31
N THR A 445 -9.79 9.88 32.79
CA THR A 445 -9.82 10.59 34.10
C THR A 445 -10.59 11.91 34.07
N GLY A 446 -11.07 12.31 32.88
CA GLY A 446 -11.97 13.44 32.64
C GLY A 446 -12.52 13.39 31.21
N ASN A 447 -13.23 14.43 30.77
CA ASN A 447 -13.79 14.46 29.40
C ASN A 447 -12.71 14.56 28.30
N TYR A 448 -11.57 15.18 28.61
CA TYR A 448 -10.46 15.45 27.66
C TYR A 448 -9.09 15.07 28.23
N THR A 449 -9.08 14.22 29.26
CA THR A 449 -7.84 13.71 29.86
C THR A 449 -7.91 12.20 29.87
N VAL A 450 -6.87 11.56 29.36
CA VAL A 450 -6.76 10.10 29.30
C VAL A 450 -5.39 9.67 29.80
N VAL A 451 -5.37 8.60 30.59
CA VAL A 451 -4.14 8.01 31.13
C VAL A 451 -4.00 6.59 30.58
N PHE A 452 -2.86 6.34 29.94
CA PHE A 452 -2.45 5.00 29.53
C PHE A 452 -1.58 4.39 30.60
N HIS A 453 -1.84 3.12 30.92
CA HIS A 453 -1.07 2.34 31.89
C HIS A 453 -0.35 1.18 31.19
N LEU A 454 0.97 1.16 31.34
CA LEU A 454 1.84 0.09 30.86
C LEU A 454 2.26 -0.80 32.03
N LEU A 455 2.51 -2.07 31.73
CA LEU A 455 3.03 -3.02 32.73
C LEU A 455 4.50 -2.74 33.07
N ARG A 456 5.24 -2.21 32.10
CA ARG A 456 6.66 -1.88 32.16
C ARG A 456 6.96 -0.61 31.37
N SER A 457 8.07 0.06 31.72
CA SER A 457 8.60 1.15 30.91
C SER A 457 8.92 0.63 29.50
N TYR A 458 8.49 1.37 28.48
CA TYR A 458 8.77 1.05 27.09
C TYR A 458 8.93 2.33 26.27
N SER A 459 10.16 2.62 25.85
CA SER A 459 10.55 3.87 25.18
C SER A 459 9.84 4.09 23.85
N ALA A 460 9.50 3.02 23.13
CA ALA A 460 8.79 3.11 21.85
C ALA A 460 7.26 3.25 21.98
N PHE A 461 6.72 3.38 23.20
CA PHE A 461 5.27 3.50 23.38
C PHE A 461 4.69 4.70 22.61
N LEU A 462 5.29 5.88 22.71
CA LEU A 462 4.84 7.06 21.97
C LEU A 462 4.99 6.89 20.44
N PRO A 463 6.14 6.43 19.90
CA PRO A 463 6.24 6.08 18.48
C PRO A 463 5.17 5.09 17.99
N ILE A 464 4.81 4.06 18.77
CA ILE A 464 3.74 3.12 18.41
C ILE A 464 2.39 3.84 18.30
N LEU A 465 2.08 4.74 19.25
CA LEU A 465 0.85 5.53 19.21
C LEU A 465 0.81 6.53 18.04
N ALA A 466 1.96 6.82 17.42
CA ALA A 466 2.06 7.70 16.26
C ALA A 466 1.79 7.00 14.92
N SER A 467 1.66 5.68 14.89
CA SER A 467 1.33 4.92 13.67
C SER A 467 -0.16 4.57 13.60
N THR A 468 -0.62 4.01 12.48
CA THR A 468 -2.03 3.74 12.21
C THR A 468 -2.69 2.85 13.28
N VAL A 469 -1.94 2.02 13.99
CA VAL A 469 -2.43 1.22 15.13
C VAL A 469 -2.93 2.09 16.29
N GLY A 470 -2.44 3.32 16.42
CA GLY A 470 -2.86 4.31 17.41
C GLY A 470 -4.07 5.16 17.00
N SER A 471 -4.76 4.81 15.90
CA SER A 471 -5.91 5.55 15.38
C SER A 471 -7.03 5.66 16.42
N ILE A 472 -7.62 6.85 16.53
CA ILE A 472 -8.78 7.10 17.39
C ILE A 472 -10.07 7.02 16.58
N LEU A 473 -11.03 6.25 17.08
CA LEU A 473 -12.32 6.00 16.45
C LEU A 473 -13.46 6.56 17.31
N SER A 474 -14.52 7.05 16.68
CA SER A 474 -15.78 7.39 17.34
C SER A 474 -16.41 6.13 17.94
N GLN A 475 -16.58 6.11 19.27
CA GLN A 475 -17.26 5.00 19.94
C GLN A 475 -18.70 4.86 19.47
N ALA A 476 -19.38 5.99 19.23
CA ALA A 476 -20.77 6.01 18.78
C ALA A 476 -20.92 5.39 17.38
N CYS A 477 -20.02 5.73 16.46
CA CYS A 477 -19.99 5.16 15.11
C CYS A 477 -19.71 3.66 15.14
N VAL A 478 -18.68 3.23 15.88
CA VAL A 478 -18.36 1.80 16.02
C VAL A 478 -19.55 1.04 16.59
N GLY A 479 -20.22 1.56 17.62
CA GLY A 479 -21.42 0.95 18.20
C GLY A 479 -22.57 0.76 17.20
N LYS A 480 -22.77 1.71 16.29
CA LYS A 480 -23.79 1.61 15.21
C LYS A 480 -23.42 0.59 14.14
N ASN A 481 -22.13 0.44 13.86
CA ASN A 481 -21.59 -0.45 12.80
C ASN A 481 -21.17 -1.83 13.32
N GLY A 482 -21.83 -2.31 14.37
CA GLY A 482 -21.52 -3.59 15.02
C GLY A 482 -20.64 -3.41 16.25
N SER A 483 -21.14 -3.88 17.40
CA SER A 483 -20.40 -3.79 18.65
C SER A 483 -19.10 -4.61 18.61
N VAL A 484 -18.14 -4.18 19.41
CA VAL A 484 -16.88 -4.92 19.60
C VAL A 484 -17.18 -6.26 20.25
N ARG A 485 -16.66 -7.34 19.67
CA ARG A 485 -16.69 -8.69 20.24
C ARG A 485 -15.26 -9.19 20.41
N TRP A 486 -15.03 -9.89 21.52
CA TRP A 486 -13.71 -10.42 21.83
C TRP A 486 -13.23 -11.41 20.75
N GLY A 487 -12.03 -11.18 20.23
CA GLY A 487 -11.41 -11.99 19.19
C GLY A 487 -12.09 -11.91 17.81
N VAL A 488 -13.06 -11.01 17.60
CA VAL A 488 -13.79 -10.91 16.32
C VAL A 488 -13.57 -9.52 15.70
N PRO A 489 -12.89 -9.45 14.55
CA PRO A 489 -12.80 -8.24 13.74
C PRO A 489 -14.16 -7.62 13.40
N ASN A 490 -14.23 -6.29 13.33
CA ASN A 490 -15.41 -5.62 12.80
C ASN A 490 -15.33 -5.57 11.26
N SER A 491 -16.15 -6.36 10.58
CA SER A 491 -16.16 -6.46 9.12
C SER A 491 -16.63 -5.17 8.42
N ILE A 492 -17.39 -4.32 9.09
CA ILE A 492 -17.81 -3.02 8.55
C ILE A 492 -16.64 -2.04 8.58
N LEU A 493 -15.86 -2.00 9.66
CA LEU A 493 -14.64 -1.17 9.70
C LEU A 493 -13.58 -1.67 8.71
N ALA A 494 -13.55 -2.98 8.45
CA ALA A 494 -12.60 -3.55 7.50
C ALA A 494 -12.84 -3.13 6.04
N ARG A 495 -14.04 -2.69 5.64
CA ARG A 495 -14.35 -2.39 4.23
C ARG A 495 -15.49 -1.39 3.96
N GLY A 496 -16.47 -1.28 4.86
CA GLY A 496 -17.78 -0.68 4.58
C GLY A 496 -18.02 0.73 5.13
N ALA A 497 -17.38 1.12 6.24
CA ALA A 497 -17.52 2.45 6.80
C ALA A 497 -16.29 2.85 7.60
N ASP A 498 -16.04 4.16 7.68
CA ASP A 498 -15.05 4.74 8.56
C ASP A 498 -15.69 5.40 9.80
N CYS A 499 -14.93 5.40 10.89
CA CYS A 499 -15.32 6.05 12.14
C CYS A 499 -14.24 7.04 12.61
N GLY A 500 -13.55 7.66 11.67
CA GLY A 500 -12.39 8.52 11.90
C GLY A 500 -12.69 10.01 12.01
N SER A 501 -11.64 10.79 12.14
CA SER A 501 -11.64 12.26 12.27
C SER A 501 -10.62 12.93 11.32
N GLY A 502 -10.14 12.18 10.33
CA GLY A 502 -9.17 12.63 9.35
C GLY A 502 -9.69 13.70 8.39
N PRO A 503 -8.83 14.17 7.47
CA PRO A 503 -9.22 15.15 6.46
C PRO A 503 -10.20 14.62 5.40
N PHE A 504 -10.36 13.29 5.28
CA PHE A 504 -11.28 12.68 4.32
C PHE A 504 -12.14 11.58 4.96
N THR A 505 -13.37 11.45 4.49
CA THR A 505 -14.27 10.33 4.81
C THR A 505 -14.17 9.24 3.76
N LEU A 506 -14.30 7.97 4.17
CA LEU A 506 -14.43 6.85 3.23
C LEU A 506 -15.87 6.77 2.71
N THR A 507 -16.10 7.24 1.48
CA THR A 507 -17.45 7.26 0.89
C THR A 507 -17.82 5.94 0.25
N THR A 508 -16.87 5.30 -0.43
CA THR A 508 -17.13 4.08 -1.20
C THR A 508 -15.86 3.28 -1.38
N TRP A 509 -15.95 1.97 -1.16
CA TRP A 509 -14.97 1.00 -1.66
C TRP A 509 -15.67 -0.01 -2.56
N SER A 510 -15.40 0.11 -3.86
CA SER A 510 -15.79 -0.87 -4.88
C SER A 510 -14.60 -1.80 -5.12
N PRO A 511 -14.65 -3.07 -4.68
CA PRO A 511 -13.51 -3.98 -4.74
C PRO A 511 -12.93 -4.09 -6.15
N ASN A 512 -11.60 -4.06 -6.26
CA ASN A 512 -10.86 -4.12 -7.53
C ASN A 512 -11.25 -3.06 -8.57
N GLN A 513 -11.82 -1.93 -8.13
CA GLN A 513 -12.25 -0.85 -9.00
C GLN A 513 -11.84 0.53 -8.48
N ALA A 514 -12.30 0.89 -7.28
CA ALA A 514 -12.06 2.22 -6.72
C ALA A 514 -12.27 2.30 -5.22
N ILE A 515 -11.46 3.13 -4.57
CA ILE A 515 -11.68 3.64 -3.21
C ILE A 515 -11.87 5.14 -3.34
N VAL A 516 -13.00 5.66 -2.85
CA VAL A 516 -13.39 7.06 -2.93
C VAL A 516 -13.35 7.67 -1.55
N LEU A 517 -12.54 8.71 -1.42
CA LEU A 517 -12.48 9.55 -0.23
C LEU A 517 -13.03 10.93 -0.54
N THR A 518 -13.93 11.45 0.28
CA THR A 518 -14.47 12.81 0.14
C THR A 518 -13.98 13.71 1.25
N ARG A 519 -13.67 14.96 0.92
CA ARG A 519 -13.14 15.93 1.89
C ARG A 519 -14.12 16.14 3.05
N PHE A 520 -13.60 16.03 4.27
CA PHE A 520 -14.31 16.40 5.48
C PHE A 520 -14.09 17.89 5.80
N ASN A 521 -15.06 18.74 5.44
CA ASN A 521 -14.93 20.20 5.58
C ASN A 521 -14.81 20.70 7.03
N GLN A 522 -15.24 19.90 8.02
CA GLN A 522 -15.18 20.22 9.45
C GLN A 522 -13.91 19.65 10.12
N SER A 523 -12.93 19.18 9.33
CA SER A 523 -11.66 18.73 9.89
C SER A 523 -11.01 19.84 10.72
N TRP A 524 -10.52 19.49 11.90
CA TRP A 524 -9.82 20.41 12.80
C TRP A 524 -8.50 20.94 12.20
N ARG A 525 -7.95 20.25 11.18
CA ARG A 525 -6.78 20.68 10.39
C ARG A 525 -7.14 21.74 9.34
N GLY A 526 -8.42 22.09 9.21
CA GLY A 526 -8.97 22.81 8.08
C GLY A 526 -9.28 21.88 6.90
N PRO A 527 -10.07 22.34 5.92
CA PRO A 527 -10.44 21.53 4.76
C PRO A 527 -9.22 21.19 3.90
N ALA A 528 -9.12 19.92 3.49
CA ALA A 528 -8.15 19.49 2.47
C ALA A 528 -8.30 20.29 1.16
N LYS A 529 -7.21 20.39 0.39
CA LYS A 529 -7.25 21.15 -0.87
C LYS A 529 -8.07 20.45 -1.95
N ALA A 530 -7.89 19.14 -2.12
CA ALA A 530 -8.70 18.33 -3.03
C ALA A 530 -10.10 18.06 -2.44
N PRO A 531 -11.20 18.30 -3.19
CA PRO A 531 -12.56 17.95 -2.76
C PRO A 531 -12.80 16.44 -2.64
N ALA A 532 -12.16 15.65 -3.50
CA ALA A 532 -12.26 14.19 -3.50
C ALA A 532 -10.93 13.54 -3.93
N VAL A 533 -10.72 12.30 -3.47
CA VAL A 533 -9.58 11.44 -3.83
C VAL A 533 -10.10 10.10 -4.31
N HIS A 534 -9.67 9.67 -5.50
CA HIS A 534 -10.04 8.39 -6.08
C HIS A 534 -8.79 7.52 -6.24
N LEU A 535 -8.71 6.44 -5.46
CA LEU A 535 -7.66 5.44 -5.59
C LEU A 535 -8.17 4.33 -6.50
N LEU A 536 -7.43 4.03 -7.56
CA LEU A 536 -7.78 3.05 -8.59
C LEU A 536 -6.77 1.91 -8.55
N PRO A 537 -7.12 0.75 -7.94
CA PRO A 537 -6.25 -0.42 -7.94
C PRO A 537 -6.11 -0.98 -9.37
N VAL A 538 -4.90 -0.95 -9.90
CA VAL A 538 -4.58 -1.42 -11.26
C VAL A 538 -3.28 -2.22 -11.19
N ARG A 539 -3.35 -3.54 -11.36
CA ARG A 539 -2.18 -4.43 -11.19
C ARG A 539 -1.14 -4.32 -12.31
N ASP A 540 -1.59 -3.99 -13.53
CA ASP A 540 -0.72 -3.82 -14.70
C ASP A 540 -0.03 -2.45 -14.71
N VAL A 541 1.30 -2.42 -14.59
CA VAL A 541 2.11 -1.19 -14.56
C VAL A 541 2.03 -0.39 -15.85
N VAL A 542 1.88 -1.05 -17.01
CA VAL A 542 1.74 -0.35 -18.29
C VAL A 542 0.41 0.40 -18.35
N SER A 543 -0.68 -0.22 -17.89
CA SER A 543 -1.98 0.45 -17.77
C SER A 543 -1.94 1.61 -16.77
N ARG A 544 -1.27 1.47 -15.62
CA ARG A 544 -1.06 2.59 -14.66
C ARG A 544 -0.34 3.77 -15.32
N LYS A 545 0.73 3.49 -16.07
CA LYS A 545 1.47 4.48 -16.86
C LYS A 545 0.59 5.14 -17.93
N PHE A 546 -0.24 4.39 -18.63
CA PHE A 546 -1.13 4.92 -19.67
C PHE A 546 -2.17 5.87 -19.08
N LEU A 547 -2.82 5.50 -17.97
CA LEU A 547 -3.71 6.39 -17.22
C LEU A 547 -3.00 7.70 -16.83
N LEU A 548 -1.77 7.61 -16.34
CA LEU A 548 -0.98 8.79 -15.97
C LEU A 548 -0.61 9.65 -17.20
N LEU A 549 -0.19 9.05 -18.31
CA LEU A 549 0.20 9.80 -19.51
C LEU A 549 -0.99 10.51 -20.16
N ALA A 550 -2.16 9.86 -20.18
CA ALA A 550 -3.41 10.43 -20.67
C ALA A 550 -4.00 11.51 -19.74
N GLY A 551 -3.54 11.60 -18.50
CA GLY A 551 -4.11 12.47 -17.48
C GLY A 551 -5.42 11.95 -16.89
N ASP A 552 -5.74 10.66 -17.09
CA ASP A 552 -6.88 9.98 -16.46
C ASP A 552 -6.67 9.81 -14.95
N VAL A 553 -5.40 9.79 -14.51
CA VAL A 553 -4.98 9.93 -13.12
C VAL A 553 -3.89 10.98 -12.96
N ASP A 554 -3.76 11.51 -11.74
CA ASP A 554 -2.79 12.54 -11.38
C ASP A 554 -1.45 11.96 -10.90
N THR A 555 -1.47 10.74 -10.37
CA THR A 555 -0.28 10.00 -9.95
C THR A 555 -0.47 8.50 -10.21
N ALA A 556 0.63 7.77 -10.37
CA ALA A 556 0.62 6.33 -10.52
C ALA A 556 1.81 5.68 -9.81
N ALA A 557 1.58 4.55 -9.16
CA ALA A 557 2.67 3.70 -8.68
C ALA A 557 3.42 3.11 -9.88
N ILE A 558 4.66 3.54 -10.11
CA ILE A 558 5.51 3.01 -11.19
C ILE A 558 6.57 2.10 -10.57
N ASP A 559 6.55 0.83 -10.98
CA ASP A 559 7.46 -0.19 -10.47
C ASP A 559 8.89 0.15 -10.91
N ARG A 560 9.89 -0.23 -10.11
CA ARG A 560 11.24 0.33 -10.26
C ARG A 560 11.95 -0.13 -11.54
N ASP A 561 11.69 -1.35 -11.98
CA ASP A 561 12.10 -1.88 -13.29
C ASP A 561 11.43 -1.13 -14.46
N HIS A 562 10.31 -0.45 -14.22
CA HIS A 562 9.62 0.42 -15.16
C HIS A 562 9.95 1.92 -15.01
N GLN A 563 10.89 2.31 -14.13
CA GLN A 563 11.22 3.73 -13.92
C GLN A 563 11.66 4.43 -15.22
N TRP A 564 12.37 3.70 -16.10
CA TRP A 564 12.89 4.23 -17.35
C TRP A 564 11.81 4.40 -18.40
N ASP A 565 10.58 3.93 -18.17
CA ASP A 565 9.45 4.23 -19.04
C ASP A 565 9.01 5.70 -18.93
N VAL A 566 9.27 6.33 -17.79
CA VAL A 566 8.84 7.71 -17.47
C VAL A 566 10.01 8.66 -17.21
N MET A 567 11.24 8.14 -17.07
CA MET A 567 12.44 8.89 -16.72
C MET A 567 13.55 8.70 -17.75
N ASN A 568 14.29 9.76 -18.04
CA ASN A 568 15.53 9.72 -18.83
C ASN A 568 16.70 9.30 -17.94
N ALA A 569 17.81 8.85 -18.54
CA ALA A 569 19.00 8.41 -17.81
C ALA A 569 19.61 9.48 -16.89
N ASP A 570 19.37 10.77 -17.16
CA ASP A 570 19.80 11.90 -16.31
C ASP A 570 18.87 12.19 -15.11
N GLY A 571 17.81 11.38 -14.93
CA GLY A 571 16.82 11.53 -13.87
C GLY A 571 15.68 12.50 -14.19
N THR A 572 15.67 13.14 -15.36
CA THR A 572 14.58 14.05 -15.78
C THR A 572 13.38 13.27 -16.33
N PRO A 573 12.14 13.80 -16.24
CA PRO A 573 10.98 13.16 -16.82
C PRO A 573 11.05 13.07 -18.36
N LYS A 574 10.61 11.94 -18.94
CA LYS A 574 10.49 11.73 -20.40
C LYS A 574 9.44 12.63 -21.06
N SER A 575 8.48 13.11 -20.30
CA SER A 575 7.42 14.02 -20.76
C SER A 575 7.41 15.28 -19.90
N PRO A 576 7.28 16.48 -20.50
CA PRO A 576 7.13 17.73 -19.73
C PRO A 576 5.82 17.78 -18.94
N THR A 577 4.88 16.87 -19.21
CA THR A 577 3.64 16.73 -18.46
C THR A 577 3.79 15.96 -17.15
N LEU A 578 4.99 15.47 -16.84
CA LEU A 578 5.28 14.68 -15.66
C LEU A 578 6.27 15.41 -14.74
N ARG A 579 6.17 15.11 -13.45
CA ARG A 579 7.15 15.46 -12.41
C ARG A 579 7.56 14.18 -11.69
N ILE A 580 8.84 14.09 -11.35
CA ILE A 580 9.43 12.95 -10.66
C ILE A 580 10.13 13.45 -9.40
N ALA A 581 9.84 12.82 -8.26
CA ALA A 581 10.57 13.00 -7.01
C ALA A 581 11.18 11.65 -6.60
N LYS A 582 12.48 11.62 -6.33
CA LYS A 582 13.20 10.36 -6.12
C LYS A 582 14.43 10.50 -5.22
N ASP A 583 15.11 9.38 -5.00
CA ASP A 583 16.42 9.23 -4.35
C ASP A 583 16.45 9.68 -2.88
N ARG A 584 15.30 9.70 -2.20
CA ARG A 584 15.23 9.94 -0.76
C ARG A 584 15.27 8.61 -0.01
N PRO A 585 16.03 8.47 1.09
CA PRO A 585 16.09 7.20 1.82
C PRO A 585 14.71 6.78 2.34
N ALA A 586 14.16 5.71 1.78
CA ALA A 586 12.98 5.04 2.34
C ALA A 586 13.43 4.05 3.42
N PHE A 587 12.52 3.57 4.25
CA PHE A 587 12.86 2.64 5.34
C PHE A 587 12.66 1.17 4.99
N ASP A 588 12.31 0.86 3.74
CA ASP A 588 12.23 -0.52 3.25
C ASP A 588 13.63 -1.13 3.13
N MET A 589 13.90 -2.14 3.95
CA MET A 589 15.16 -2.85 4.05
C MET A 589 15.03 -4.26 3.46
N SER A 590 16.06 -4.76 2.81
CA SER A 590 16.18 -6.16 2.37
C SER A 590 17.54 -6.74 2.76
N PHE A 591 17.51 -8.00 3.21
CA PHE A 591 18.66 -8.67 3.83
C PHE A 591 18.50 -10.19 3.79
N PHE A 592 19.60 -10.93 3.73
CA PHE A 592 19.57 -12.38 3.92
C PHE A 592 19.75 -12.73 5.39
N GLY A 593 18.92 -13.62 5.91
CA GLY A 593 19.10 -14.23 7.23
C GLY A 593 19.91 -15.52 7.15
N TYR A 594 20.98 -15.63 7.93
CA TYR A 594 21.79 -16.84 8.01
C TYR A 594 21.18 -17.83 9.01
N ASN A 595 20.67 -18.97 8.53
CA ASN A 595 20.05 -19.96 9.41
C ASN A 595 21.09 -20.76 10.20
N GLN A 596 21.28 -20.37 11.45
CA GLN A 596 22.29 -20.91 12.36
C GLN A 596 21.88 -22.26 12.97
N ARG A 597 20.64 -22.71 12.72
CA ARG A 597 20.09 -23.99 13.18
C ARG A 597 19.15 -24.58 12.12
N ILE A 598 19.72 -24.98 11.00
CA ILE A 598 19.00 -25.53 9.86
C ILE A 598 18.27 -26.81 10.29
N ASN A 599 16.95 -26.80 10.17
CA ASN A 599 16.11 -27.97 10.35
C ASN A 599 16.17 -28.84 9.09
N LEU A 600 17.09 -29.80 9.08
CA LEU A 600 17.34 -30.67 7.93
C LEU A 600 16.12 -31.52 7.52
N THR A 601 15.14 -31.74 8.39
CA THR A 601 13.91 -32.45 8.04
C THR A 601 12.85 -31.55 7.41
N ALA A 602 13.00 -30.23 7.53
CA ALA A 602 12.13 -29.24 6.90
C ALA A 602 12.76 -28.60 5.65
N THR A 603 14.01 -28.92 5.33
CA THR A 603 14.65 -28.45 4.09
C THR A 603 13.92 -29.03 2.87
N PRO A 604 13.56 -28.20 1.87
CA PRO A 604 12.83 -28.66 0.68
C PRO A 604 13.54 -29.76 -0.11
N ASP A 605 14.88 -29.69 -0.21
CA ASP A 605 15.72 -30.74 -0.79
C ASP A 605 16.74 -31.25 0.24
N PRO A 606 17.31 -32.47 0.06
CA PRO A 606 18.40 -32.95 0.91
C PRO A 606 19.58 -31.98 0.94
N SER A 607 19.92 -31.50 2.12
CA SER A 607 21.08 -30.63 2.35
C SER A 607 22.33 -31.46 2.63
N THR A 608 23.47 -31.01 2.10
CA THR A 608 24.79 -31.62 2.40
C THR A 608 25.57 -30.85 3.46
N VAL A 609 25.13 -29.65 3.81
CA VAL A 609 25.72 -28.86 4.90
C VAL A 609 25.14 -29.29 6.25
N LEU A 610 25.94 -29.12 7.31
CA LEU A 610 25.51 -29.43 8.67
C LEU A 610 24.38 -28.51 9.12
N ALA A 611 23.56 -28.96 10.07
CA ALA A 611 22.52 -28.14 10.70
C ALA A 611 23.07 -26.84 11.31
N THR A 612 24.34 -26.85 11.73
CA THR A 612 25.06 -25.73 12.34
C THR A 612 25.97 -24.99 11.36
N PHE A 613 25.78 -25.15 10.05
CA PHE A 613 26.68 -24.57 9.03
C PHE A 613 26.88 -23.06 9.22
N PHE A 614 25.80 -22.31 9.44
CA PHE A 614 25.89 -20.87 9.73
C PHE A 614 26.03 -20.53 11.21
N ALA A 615 26.23 -21.50 12.12
CA ALA A 615 26.57 -21.18 13.50
C ALA A 615 27.99 -20.60 13.61
N ASP A 616 28.89 -20.97 12.70
CA ASP A 616 30.23 -20.40 12.58
C ASP A 616 30.19 -18.99 11.95
N VAL A 617 30.72 -18.00 12.68
CA VAL A 617 30.78 -16.61 12.23
C VAL A 617 31.68 -16.44 11.01
N HIS A 618 32.73 -17.24 10.87
CA HIS A 618 33.64 -17.18 9.72
C HIS A 618 32.92 -17.58 8.43
N ILE A 619 31.95 -18.50 8.49
CA ILE A 619 31.08 -18.82 7.35
C ILE A 619 30.18 -17.63 7.01
N ARG A 620 29.56 -16.99 8.00
CA ARG A 620 28.70 -15.81 7.77
C ARG A 620 29.49 -14.64 7.15
N ARG A 621 30.70 -14.37 7.65
CA ARG A 621 31.60 -13.36 7.08
C ARG A 621 32.07 -13.71 5.68
N THR A 622 32.37 -14.99 5.40
CA THR A 622 32.69 -15.46 4.05
C THR A 622 31.58 -15.08 3.07
N PHE A 623 30.33 -15.37 3.41
CA PHE A 623 29.18 -15.04 2.55
C PHE A 623 28.97 -13.53 2.43
N THR A 624 29.25 -12.77 3.48
CA THR A 624 29.15 -11.29 3.47
C THR A 624 30.15 -10.67 2.49
N TYR A 625 31.42 -11.07 2.54
CA TYR A 625 32.44 -10.55 1.62
C TYR A 625 32.33 -11.11 0.20
N ALA A 626 31.65 -12.25 0.02
CA ALA A 626 31.39 -12.84 -1.29
C ALA A 626 30.19 -12.20 -2.03
N PHE A 627 29.42 -11.29 -1.42
CA PHE A 627 28.27 -10.68 -2.08
C PHE A 627 28.66 -9.41 -2.86
N ASP A 628 28.31 -9.35 -4.15
CA ASP A 628 28.53 -8.17 -4.99
C ASP A 628 27.42 -7.12 -4.80
N TYR A 629 27.60 -6.27 -3.78
CA TYR A 629 26.66 -5.19 -3.44
C TYR A 629 26.43 -4.22 -4.60
N SER A 630 27.48 -3.87 -5.35
CA SER A 630 27.37 -2.92 -6.46
C SER A 630 26.57 -3.52 -7.62
N ALA A 631 26.84 -4.77 -7.99
CA ALA A 631 26.05 -5.45 -9.02
C ALA A 631 24.59 -5.62 -8.58
N PHE A 632 24.32 -5.87 -7.29
CA PHE A 632 22.95 -5.93 -6.78
C PHE A 632 22.23 -4.59 -6.95
N LEU A 633 22.85 -3.49 -6.52
CA LEU A 633 22.26 -2.15 -6.64
C LEU A 633 22.03 -1.75 -8.11
N VAL A 634 23.02 -1.94 -8.98
CA VAL A 634 22.91 -1.52 -10.39
C VAL A 634 21.96 -2.43 -11.18
N ASN A 635 22.15 -3.74 -11.11
CA ASN A 635 21.48 -4.69 -12.03
C ASN A 635 20.16 -5.23 -11.51
N VAL A 636 19.95 -5.29 -10.18
CA VAL A 636 18.73 -5.85 -9.59
C VAL A 636 17.78 -4.74 -9.17
N THR A 637 18.31 -3.72 -8.50
CA THR A 637 17.47 -2.63 -7.99
C THR A 637 17.35 -1.46 -8.97
N HIS A 638 18.21 -1.38 -9.99
CA HIS A 638 18.25 -0.27 -10.95
C HIS A 638 18.58 1.07 -10.24
N ASP A 639 19.64 1.07 -9.44
CA ASP A 639 20.15 2.20 -8.65
C ASP A 639 19.09 2.79 -7.71
N ALA A 640 18.18 1.95 -7.21
CA ALA A 640 17.02 2.33 -6.40
C ALA A 640 17.22 2.19 -4.91
N GLY A 641 18.47 2.22 -4.47
CA GLY A 641 18.74 2.02 -3.08
C GLY A 641 20.18 2.25 -2.70
N LEU A 642 20.39 2.07 -1.41
CA LEU A 642 21.63 2.28 -0.72
C LEU A 642 22.06 0.96 -0.10
N GLN A 643 23.36 0.72 -0.04
CA GLN A 643 23.88 -0.37 0.76
C GLN A 643 23.68 -0.04 2.26
N PRO A 644 22.98 -0.87 3.04
CA PRO A 644 22.78 -0.58 4.45
C PRO A 644 24.03 -0.83 5.29
N ARG A 645 24.10 -0.15 6.44
CA ARG A 645 25.16 -0.35 7.45
C ARG A 645 24.75 -1.28 8.58
N GLY A 646 23.53 -1.80 8.56
CA GLY A 646 22.99 -2.61 9.63
C GLY A 646 21.47 -2.63 9.64
N PRO A 647 20.87 -2.98 10.78
CA PRO A 647 19.44 -3.22 10.89
C PRO A 647 18.59 -1.94 10.94
N ILE A 648 19.17 -0.81 11.37
CA ILE A 648 18.50 0.50 11.43
C ILE A 648 18.73 1.22 10.09
N PRO A 649 17.67 1.63 9.35
CA PRO A 649 17.81 2.34 8.09
C PRO A 649 18.32 3.78 8.27
N LEU A 650 18.99 4.31 7.25
CA LEU A 650 19.36 5.73 7.18
C LEU A 650 18.11 6.60 7.26
N GLY A 651 18.10 7.59 8.17
CA GLY A 651 16.98 8.49 8.46
C GLY A 651 16.14 8.11 9.67
N LEU A 652 16.37 6.93 10.27
CA LEU A 652 15.74 6.54 11.53
C LEU A 652 16.70 6.81 12.72
N PRO A 653 16.19 7.26 13.89
CA PRO A 653 17.02 7.44 15.08
C PRO A 653 17.79 6.17 15.44
N GLY A 654 19.04 6.34 15.85
CA GLY A 654 19.94 5.24 16.17
C GLY A 654 20.70 4.66 14.96
N TYR A 655 20.51 5.21 13.75
CA TYR A 655 21.33 4.86 12.60
C TYR A 655 22.83 5.09 12.89
N ASN A 656 23.65 4.05 12.72
CA ASN A 656 25.08 4.13 12.99
C ASN A 656 25.90 4.28 11.70
N ALA A 657 26.22 5.53 11.35
CA ALA A 657 27.07 5.84 10.20
C ALA A 657 28.53 5.33 10.33
N SER A 658 28.97 4.99 11.55
CA SER A 658 30.35 4.55 11.82
C SER A 658 30.60 3.08 11.46
N ILE A 659 29.55 2.26 11.35
CA ILE A 659 29.70 0.87 10.89
C ILE A 659 30.13 0.91 9.41
N PRO A 660 31.28 0.34 9.01
CA PRO A 660 31.74 0.40 7.62
C PRO A 660 30.77 -0.31 6.65
N LEU A 661 30.72 0.16 5.41
CA LEU A 661 30.09 -0.61 4.33
C LEU A 661 30.95 -1.84 4.05
N PHE A 662 30.32 -3.00 3.93
CA PHE A 662 31.03 -4.23 3.56
C PHE A 662 31.39 -4.21 2.08
N PRO A 663 32.66 -4.40 1.70
CA PRO A 663 33.04 -4.51 0.31
C PRO A 663 32.76 -5.92 -0.23
N PHE A 664 32.57 -6.03 -1.55
CA PHE A 664 32.82 -7.29 -2.25
C PHE A 664 34.32 -7.54 -2.30
N ASP A 665 34.80 -8.55 -1.57
CA ASP A 665 36.23 -8.82 -1.36
C ASP A 665 36.48 -10.33 -1.23
N LEU A 666 36.79 -10.98 -2.35
CA LEU A 666 37.01 -12.43 -2.39
C LEU A 666 38.25 -12.86 -1.59
N ALA A 667 39.28 -12.01 -1.46
CA ALA A 667 40.48 -12.32 -0.68
C ALA A 667 40.17 -12.36 0.83
N ARG A 668 39.34 -11.42 1.32
CA ARG A 668 38.81 -11.50 2.69
C ARG A 668 37.88 -12.69 2.87
N ALA A 669 36.98 -12.95 1.92
CA ALA A 669 36.13 -14.13 1.97
C ALA A 669 36.95 -15.43 2.06
N ALA A 670 38.07 -15.53 1.33
CA ALA A 670 38.99 -16.66 1.38
C ALA A 670 39.67 -16.80 2.75
N THR A 671 40.09 -15.67 3.33
CA THR A 671 40.68 -15.64 4.66
C THR A 671 39.70 -16.15 5.72
N GLU A 672 38.45 -15.69 5.68
CA GLU A 672 37.39 -16.15 6.58
C GLU A 672 37.09 -17.64 6.36
N LEU A 673 36.95 -18.10 5.11
CA LEU A 673 36.66 -19.50 4.83
C LEU A 673 37.79 -20.44 5.27
N ASN A 674 39.06 -20.02 5.12
CA ASN A 674 40.25 -20.76 5.56
C ASN A 674 40.34 -20.93 7.08
N ALA A 675 39.63 -20.12 7.86
CA ALA A 675 39.46 -20.34 9.30
C ALA A 675 38.51 -21.51 9.63
N THR A 676 37.89 -22.12 8.62
CA THR A 676 36.90 -23.20 8.77
C THR A 676 37.36 -24.47 8.06
N PRO A 677 36.81 -25.66 8.43
CA PRO A 677 37.09 -26.90 7.71
C PRO A 677 36.69 -26.85 6.21
N TYR A 678 35.73 -25.98 5.87
CA TYR A 678 35.10 -25.89 4.56
C TYR A 678 36.01 -25.33 3.46
N TRP A 679 37.12 -24.67 3.81
CA TRP A 679 38.16 -24.31 2.83
C TRP A 679 38.74 -25.53 2.12
N THR A 680 38.97 -26.61 2.86
CA THR A 680 39.53 -27.84 2.28
C THR A 680 38.45 -28.82 1.83
N SER A 681 37.36 -28.95 2.57
CA SER A 681 36.31 -29.93 2.25
C SER A 681 35.35 -29.46 1.16
N GLY A 682 35.19 -28.15 1.00
CA GLY A 682 34.14 -27.58 0.16
C GLY A 682 32.75 -27.80 0.77
N PHE A 683 31.72 -27.36 0.04
CA PHE A 683 30.32 -27.56 0.41
C PHE A 683 29.39 -27.46 -0.80
N ASN A 684 28.20 -28.06 -0.69
CA ASN A 684 27.11 -27.90 -1.65
C ASN A 684 25.87 -27.36 -0.92
N LEU A 685 25.40 -26.19 -1.37
CA LEU A 685 24.30 -25.46 -0.77
C LEU A 685 23.24 -25.15 -1.82
N THR A 686 21.97 -25.21 -1.43
CA THR A 686 20.87 -24.70 -2.26
C THR A 686 20.29 -23.43 -1.64
N LEU A 687 20.26 -22.35 -2.41
CA LEU A 687 19.54 -21.12 -2.10
C LEU A 687 18.15 -21.19 -2.72
N TYR A 688 17.15 -20.83 -1.93
CA TYR A 688 15.76 -20.83 -2.36
C TYR A 688 15.23 -19.41 -2.51
N TYR A 689 14.35 -19.22 -3.47
CA TYR A 689 13.61 -17.97 -3.66
C TYR A 689 12.15 -18.26 -3.99
N ARG A 690 11.27 -17.27 -3.80
CA ARG A 690 9.86 -17.40 -4.18
C ARG A 690 9.70 -17.32 -5.70
N ALA A 691 9.00 -18.29 -6.28
CA ALA A 691 8.69 -18.31 -7.70
C ALA A 691 7.98 -17.01 -8.12
N GLY A 692 8.43 -16.42 -9.24
CA GLY A 692 7.94 -15.12 -9.72
C GLY A 692 8.62 -13.90 -9.10
N SER A 693 9.49 -14.06 -8.10
CA SER A 693 10.28 -12.96 -7.53
C SER A 693 11.62 -12.82 -8.26
N ALA A 694 11.64 -12.03 -9.35
CA ALA A 694 12.87 -11.75 -10.09
C ALA A 694 13.95 -11.11 -9.19
N TYR A 695 13.53 -10.28 -8.25
CA TYR A 695 14.39 -9.64 -7.24
C TYR A 695 15.12 -10.67 -6.37
N GLU A 696 14.39 -11.62 -5.78
CA GLU A 696 15.00 -12.67 -4.95
C GLU A 696 15.86 -13.63 -5.78
N GLU A 697 15.40 -13.97 -6.99
CA GLU A 697 16.18 -14.83 -7.89
C GLU A 697 17.56 -14.23 -8.16
N GLN A 698 17.61 -12.97 -8.60
CA GLN A 698 18.87 -12.33 -8.95
C GLN A 698 19.74 -12.09 -7.72
N GLY A 699 19.16 -11.79 -6.56
CA GLY A 699 19.89 -11.73 -5.29
C GLY A 699 20.57 -13.06 -4.93
N CYS A 700 19.84 -14.17 -5.00
CA CYS A 700 20.39 -15.50 -4.77
C CYS A 700 21.47 -15.87 -5.80
N ARG A 701 21.28 -15.53 -7.08
CA ARG A 701 22.25 -15.79 -8.16
C ARG A 701 23.55 -15.01 -7.97
N LEU A 702 23.48 -13.74 -7.59
CA LEU A 702 24.68 -12.94 -7.33
C LEU A 702 25.48 -13.49 -6.15
N LEU A 703 24.80 -13.90 -5.07
CA LEU A 703 25.47 -14.55 -3.94
C LEU A 703 26.12 -15.89 -4.34
N ALA A 704 25.41 -16.73 -5.10
CA ALA A 704 25.95 -17.99 -5.61
C ALA A 704 27.21 -17.78 -6.46
N GLN A 705 27.16 -16.82 -7.40
CA GLN A 705 28.30 -16.49 -8.27
C GLN A 705 29.52 -16.03 -7.48
N GLY A 706 29.33 -15.20 -6.45
CA GLY A 706 30.42 -14.76 -5.59
C GLY A 706 31.08 -15.89 -4.80
N LEU A 707 30.28 -16.82 -4.26
CA LEU A 707 30.76 -18.00 -3.54
C LEU A 707 31.48 -19.00 -4.46
N GLU A 708 30.99 -19.21 -5.68
CA GLU A 708 31.67 -20.08 -6.66
C GLU A 708 32.96 -19.44 -7.20
N ALA A 709 32.97 -18.11 -7.35
CA ALA A 709 34.17 -17.36 -7.71
C ALA A 709 35.27 -17.47 -6.65
N LEU A 710 34.91 -17.63 -5.37
CA LEU A 710 35.87 -17.88 -4.30
C LEU A 710 36.71 -19.14 -4.55
N HIS A 711 36.07 -20.23 -4.98
CA HIS A 711 36.79 -21.45 -5.38
C HIS A 711 37.60 -21.22 -6.66
N ALA A 712 36.98 -20.65 -7.69
CA ALA A 712 37.60 -20.54 -9.01
C ALA A 712 38.78 -19.55 -9.07
N ARG A 713 38.77 -18.50 -8.25
CA ARG A 713 39.75 -17.38 -8.32
C ARG A 713 40.75 -17.37 -7.18
N GLU A 714 40.32 -17.68 -5.95
CA GLU A 714 41.19 -17.70 -4.77
C GLU A 714 41.76 -19.09 -4.46
N GLY A 715 41.38 -20.11 -5.24
CA GLY A 715 42.02 -21.43 -5.22
C GLY A 715 41.69 -22.27 -3.99
N SER A 716 40.52 -22.08 -3.37
CA SER A 716 40.01 -22.96 -2.31
C SER A 716 40.09 -24.43 -2.75
N PRO A 717 40.83 -25.31 -2.06
CA PRO A 717 40.95 -26.72 -2.45
C PRO A 717 39.62 -27.47 -2.45
N GLY A 718 38.72 -27.10 -1.54
CA GLY A 718 37.37 -27.61 -1.46
C GLY A 718 36.47 -27.01 -2.55
N VAL A 719 35.69 -27.87 -3.23
CA VAL A 719 34.73 -27.45 -4.25
C VAL A 719 33.53 -26.77 -3.60
N ILE A 720 33.20 -25.57 -4.07
CA ILE A 720 32.01 -24.82 -3.63
C ILE A 720 30.98 -24.88 -4.75
N LEU A 721 29.80 -25.43 -4.47
CA LEU A 721 28.66 -25.48 -5.40
C LEU A 721 27.45 -24.83 -4.77
N VAL A 722 26.83 -23.87 -5.46
CA VAL A 722 25.65 -23.17 -4.94
C VAL A 722 24.51 -23.23 -5.96
N ALA A 723 23.54 -24.12 -5.72
CA ALA A 723 22.34 -24.19 -6.52
C ALA A 723 21.36 -23.07 -6.15
N VAL A 724 20.61 -22.54 -7.12
CA VAL A 724 19.52 -21.58 -6.90
C VAL A 724 18.22 -22.18 -7.42
N ARG A 725 17.19 -22.26 -6.56
CA ARG A 725 15.92 -22.93 -6.87
C ARG A 725 14.70 -22.10 -6.45
N SER A 726 13.69 -22.06 -7.31
CA SER A 726 12.40 -21.45 -6.99
C SER A 726 11.53 -22.40 -6.16
N LEU A 727 10.77 -21.85 -5.22
CA LEU A 727 9.69 -22.54 -4.51
C LEU A 727 8.37 -21.77 -4.67
N ASP A 728 7.25 -22.50 -4.65
CA ASP A 728 5.95 -21.87 -4.43
C ASP A 728 5.95 -21.09 -3.11
N SER A 729 5.26 -19.94 -3.07
CA SER A 729 5.28 -19.04 -1.92
C SER A 729 4.81 -19.70 -0.62
N ALA A 730 3.81 -20.59 -0.67
CA ALA A 730 3.32 -21.27 0.53
C ALA A 730 4.32 -22.33 1.02
N VAL A 731 5.03 -23.00 0.11
CA VAL A 731 6.10 -23.93 0.44
C VAL A 731 7.31 -23.19 1.01
N TYR A 732 7.71 -22.08 0.40
CA TYR A 732 8.79 -21.22 0.88
C TYR A 732 8.51 -20.72 2.31
N ASN A 733 7.33 -20.14 2.55
CA ASN A 733 6.97 -19.60 3.86
C ASN A 733 6.93 -20.70 4.94
N ARG A 734 6.41 -21.88 4.62
CA ARG A 734 6.44 -23.03 5.54
C ARG A 734 7.87 -23.45 5.85
N ALA A 735 8.70 -23.63 4.83
CA ALA A 735 10.10 -24.00 5.01
C ALA A 735 10.88 -22.93 5.80
N LEU A 736 10.57 -21.64 5.62
CA LEU A 736 11.14 -20.55 6.42
C LEU A 736 10.75 -20.68 7.90
N HIS A 737 9.44 -20.78 8.19
CA HIS A 737 8.94 -20.84 9.56
C HIS A 737 9.38 -22.11 10.31
N ASP A 738 9.51 -23.23 9.59
CA ASP A 738 10.00 -24.49 10.15
C ASP A 738 11.55 -24.54 10.27
N GLY A 739 12.24 -23.47 9.87
CA GLY A 739 13.71 -23.35 9.94
C GLY A 739 14.44 -24.21 8.91
N GLY A 740 13.80 -24.61 7.82
CA GLY A 740 14.35 -25.48 6.78
C GLY A 740 15.20 -24.78 5.72
N LEU A 741 15.05 -23.46 5.52
CA LEU A 741 15.81 -22.69 4.54
C LEU A 741 17.22 -22.35 5.07
N PRO A 742 18.32 -22.66 4.36
CA PRO A 742 19.67 -22.31 4.82
C PRO A 742 19.95 -20.80 4.88
N LEU A 743 19.46 -20.07 3.88
CA LEU A 743 19.29 -18.62 3.93
C LEU A 743 17.93 -18.25 3.36
N ALA A 744 17.40 -17.11 3.79
CA ALA A 744 16.19 -16.52 3.24
C ALA A 744 16.42 -15.04 2.96
N LEU A 745 16.07 -14.57 1.76
CA LEU A 745 15.97 -13.13 1.49
C LEU A 745 14.66 -12.63 2.14
N LEU A 746 14.81 -11.66 3.02
CA LEU A 746 13.74 -11.09 3.84
C LEU A 746 13.69 -9.58 3.62
N SER A 747 12.55 -8.98 3.97
CA SER A 747 12.33 -7.54 3.87
C SER A 747 11.62 -7.00 5.10
N TRP A 748 11.93 -5.77 5.49
CA TRP A 748 11.28 -5.10 6.61
C TRP A 748 11.14 -3.60 6.36
N ALA A 749 10.00 -3.04 6.72
CA ALA A 749 9.77 -1.60 6.74
C ALA A 749 9.23 -1.23 8.14
N PRO A 750 9.99 -0.46 8.95
CA PRO A 750 9.58 -0.02 10.28
C PRO A 750 8.12 0.47 10.31
N ARG A 751 7.35 -0.06 11.25
CA ARG A 751 5.93 0.21 11.46
C ARG A 751 5.69 1.46 12.29
N PHE A 752 6.69 1.86 13.07
CA PHE A 752 6.72 3.09 13.84
C PHE A 752 8.16 3.62 13.88
N ALA A 753 8.28 4.93 14.10
CA ALA A 753 9.56 5.63 13.98
C ALA A 753 10.44 5.44 15.22
N ASP A 754 10.98 4.23 15.40
CA ASP A 754 11.82 3.91 16.54
C ASP A 754 12.82 2.77 16.24
N PRO A 755 14.08 2.86 16.72
CA PRO A 755 15.08 1.82 16.50
C PRO A 755 14.67 0.42 17.00
N LEU A 756 13.79 0.28 18.00
CA LEU A 756 13.32 -1.03 18.47
C LEU A 756 12.57 -1.81 17.40
N ASP A 757 11.80 -1.14 16.53
CA ASP A 757 11.13 -1.84 15.43
C ASP A 757 12.11 -2.28 14.35
N SER A 758 13.32 -1.71 14.37
CA SER A 758 14.42 -2.10 13.52
C SER A 758 15.45 -2.99 14.22
N VAL A 759 15.25 -3.39 15.48
CA VAL A 759 16.24 -4.18 16.24
C VAL A 759 15.60 -5.44 16.83
N VAL A 760 14.46 -5.31 17.50
CA VAL A 760 13.77 -6.43 18.16
C VAL A 760 13.43 -7.55 17.18
N PRO A 761 12.82 -7.31 16.00
CA PRO A 761 12.45 -8.38 15.08
C PRO A 761 13.64 -9.26 14.65
N PHE A 762 14.83 -8.68 14.54
CA PHE A 762 16.04 -9.30 14.01
C PHE A 762 16.96 -9.88 15.08
N LEU A 763 17.23 -9.10 16.14
CA LEU A 763 18.34 -9.34 17.04
C LEU A 763 17.92 -9.90 18.40
N ARG A 764 16.67 -9.69 18.81
CA ARG A 764 16.18 -10.18 20.10
C ARG A 764 15.72 -11.64 19.97
N THR A 765 16.31 -12.54 20.74
CA THR A 765 15.95 -13.97 20.78
C THR A 765 14.45 -14.17 21.02
N GLY A 766 13.82 -15.04 20.23
CA GLY A 766 12.38 -15.35 20.34
C GLY A 766 11.46 -14.42 19.56
N SER A 767 12.01 -13.40 18.89
CA SER A 767 11.29 -12.61 17.88
C SER A 767 11.16 -13.35 16.56
N ALA A 768 10.31 -12.86 15.65
CA ALA A 768 9.97 -13.57 14.41
C ALA A 768 11.20 -13.98 13.60
N TYR A 769 12.03 -13.03 13.17
CA TYR A 769 13.15 -13.33 12.26
C TYR A 769 14.30 -14.03 12.98
N SER A 770 14.61 -13.64 14.22
CA SER A 770 15.64 -14.34 15.02
C SER A 770 15.28 -15.81 15.22
N THR A 771 14.00 -16.13 15.43
CA THR A 771 13.51 -17.51 15.57
C THR A 771 13.65 -18.30 14.28
N TRP A 772 13.25 -17.73 13.13
CA TRP A 772 13.29 -18.43 11.84
C TRP A 772 14.70 -18.80 11.40
N ILE A 773 15.70 -17.98 11.77
CA ILE A 773 17.11 -18.24 11.46
C ILE A 773 17.88 -18.88 12.62
N GLY A 774 17.22 -19.15 13.75
CA GLY A 774 17.85 -19.74 14.93
C GLY A 774 18.94 -18.86 15.58
N TYR A 775 18.88 -17.53 15.43
CA TYR A 775 19.81 -16.61 16.08
C TYR A 775 19.43 -16.38 17.55
N SER A 776 20.44 -16.38 18.42
CA SER A 776 20.29 -16.10 19.84
C SER A 776 21.58 -15.50 20.40
N ASN A 777 21.45 -14.40 21.16
CA ASN A 777 22.55 -13.81 21.91
C ASN A 777 22.02 -13.21 23.22
N VAL A 778 22.21 -13.93 24.33
CA VAL A 778 21.70 -13.54 25.66
C VAL A 778 22.28 -12.22 26.17
N THR A 779 23.50 -11.87 25.76
CA THR A 779 24.13 -10.59 26.14
C THR A 779 23.49 -9.45 25.37
N LEU A 780 23.28 -9.61 24.06
CA LEU A 780 22.60 -8.61 23.24
C LEU A 780 21.14 -8.46 23.66
N ASP A 781 20.48 -9.57 24.01
CA ASP A 781 19.12 -9.60 24.52
C ASP A 781 18.93 -8.69 25.74
N ALA A 782 19.78 -8.85 26.76
CA ALA A 782 19.70 -8.05 27.98
C ALA A 782 19.91 -6.56 27.70
N ARG A 783 20.77 -6.22 26.74
CA ARG A 783 21.04 -4.84 26.31
C ARG A 783 19.89 -4.23 25.53
N ILE A 784 19.28 -4.99 24.62
CA ILE A 784 18.06 -4.59 23.90
C ILE A 784 16.92 -4.34 24.89
N ASP A 785 16.72 -5.24 25.87
CA ASP A 785 15.68 -5.10 26.88
C ASP A 785 15.92 -3.87 27.78
N ALA A 786 17.18 -3.59 28.15
CA ALA A 786 17.54 -2.40 28.90
C ALA A 786 17.29 -1.12 28.08
N ALA A 787 17.73 -1.08 26.82
CA ALA A 787 17.48 0.04 25.91
C ALA A 787 15.99 0.27 25.64
N ALA A 788 15.18 -0.79 25.69
CA ALA A 788 13.74 -0.70 25.53
C ALA A 788 13.04 -0.04 26.73
N SER A 789 13.62 -0.10 27.92
CA SER A 789 13.08 0.52 29.13
C SER A 789 13.72 1.87 29.50
N GLU A 790 14.80 2.26 28.82
CA GLU A 790 15.50 3.53 29.01
C GLU A 790 14.68 4.71 28.45
N LEU A 791 14.36 5.67 29.32
CA LEU A 791 13.55 6.85 28.97
C LEU A 791 14.42 8.04 28.56
N ASN A 792 15.70 8.05 28.93
CA ASN A 792 16.65 9.05 28.46
C ASN A 792 17.07 8.74 27.02
N GLU A 793 16.57 9.54 26.09
CA GLU A 793 16.80 9.34 24.66
C GLU A 793 18.29 9.35 24.27
N THR A 794 19.11 10.19 24.90
CA THR A 794 20.55 10.23 24.60
C THR A 794 21.24 8.93 25.00
N THR A 795 21.04 8.46 26.23
CA THR A 795 21.60 7.19 26.72
C THR A 795 21.15 6.03 25.84
N ARG A 796 19.86 6.02 25.52
CA ARG A 796 19.23 4.99 24.69
C ARG A 796 19.80 4.94 23.27
N LEU A 797 19.94 6.08 22.60
CA LEU A 797 20.46 6.11 21.23
C LEU A 797 21.94 5.71 21.19
N LEU A 798 22.75 6.11 22.18
CA LEU A 798 24.13 5.64 22.30
C LEU A 798 24.23 4.12 22.45
N GLU A 799 23.32 3.52 23.21
CA GLU A 799 23.23 2.07 23.38
C GLU A 799 22.89 1.37 22.04
N PHE A 800 21.97 1.94 21.25
CA PHE A 800 21.68 1.41 19.90
C PHE A 800 22.87 1.46 18.95
N LEU A 801 23.68 2.52 19.00
CA LEU A 801 24.89 2.63 18.18
C LEU A 801 25.87 1.49 18.48
N ASP A 802 26.14 1.21 19.76
CA ASP A 802 27.07 0.16 20.17
C ASP A 802 26.52 -1.24 19.92
N LEU A 803 25.26 -1.51 20.28
CA LEU A 803 24.67 -2.84 20.12
C LEU A 803 24.56 -3.25 18.64
N THR A 804 24.21 -2.30 17.75
CA THR A 804 24.11 -2.59 16.31
C THR A 804 25.49 -2.76 15.68
N ALA A 805 26.50 -2.03 16.13
CA ALA A 805 27.88 -2.24 15.68
C ALA A 805 28.37 -3.65 16.03
N ARG A 806 28.14 -4.12 17.27
CA ARG A 806 28.48 -5.50 17.68
C ARG A 806 27.72 -6.54 16.88
N ALA A 807 26.40 -6.37 16.75
CA ALA A 807 25.59 -7.32 15.98
C ALA A 807 26.06 -7.43 14.52
N VAL A 808 26.42 -6.30 13.88
CA VAL A 808 26.82 -6.28 12.47
C VAL A 808 28.27 -6.72 12.26
N LEU A 809 29.20 -6.37 13.15
CA LEU A 809 30.64 -6.64 12.96
C LEU A 809 31.09 -7.93 13.64
N ASP A 810 30.56 -8.24 14.82
CA ASP A 810 31.01 -9.37 15.64
C ASP A 810 30.13 -10.61 15.40
N ASP A 811 28.80 -10.45 15.42
CA ASP A 811 27.87 -11.59 15.31
C ASP A 811 27.46 -11.90 13.86
N VAL A 812 27.31 -10.90 13.00
CA VAL A 812 26.93 -11.04 11.56
C VAL A 812 25.72 -11.99 11.35
N PRO A 813 24.56 -11.82 12.03
CA PRO A 813 23.42 -12.73 11.87
C PRO A 813 22.68 -12.55 10.54
N TYR A 814 22.88 -11.41 9.88
CA TYR A 814 22.25 -11.05 8.61
C TYR A 814 23.27 -10.43 7.65
N LEU A 815 23.02 -10.64 6.36
CA LEU A 815 23.67 -9.94 5.26
C LEU A 815 22.76 -8.81 4.78
N TRP A 816 23.09 -7.56 5.15
CA TRP A 816 22.32 -6.37 4.80
C TRP A 816 22.64 -5.91 3.38
N VAL A 817 21.69 -6.02 2.43
CA VAL A 817 21.99 -5.82 1.00
C VAL A 817 21.39 -4.56 0.42
N PHE A 818 20.27 -4.06 0.94
CA PHE A 818 19.54 -2.97 0.30
C PHE A 818 18.64 -2.20 1.26
N GLN A 819 18.71 -0.87 1.18
CA GLN A 819 17.72 0.08 1.69
C GLN A 819 17.13 0.80 0.48
N ALA A 820 15.81 0.78 0.31
CA ALA A 820 15.17 1.42 -0.83
C ALA A 820 15.31 2.95 -0.80
N THR A 821 15.29 3.56 -1.98
CA THR A 821 15.07 5.01 -2.13
C THR A 821 13.71 5.27 -2.76
N SER A 822 13.14 6.43 -2.45
CA SER A 822 11.86 6.88 -2.98
C SER A 822 11.84 7.00 -4.51
N PHE A 823 10.67 6.75 -5.08
CA PHE A 823 10.37 7.02 -6.48
C PHE A 823 8.89 7.34 -6.62
N HIS A 824 8.57 8.60 -6.88
CA HIS A 824 7.22 9.12 -7.03
C HIS A 824 7.08 9.85 -8.36
N VAL A 825 5.97 9.61 -9.05
CA VAL A 825 5.70 10.16 -10.38
C VAL A 825 4.29 10.72 -10.43
N GLU A 826 4.18 11.98 -10.79
CA GLU A 826 2.89 12.71 -10.85
C GLU A 826 2.79 13.57 -12.11
N ARG A 827 1.58 14.06 -12.39
CA ARG A 827 1.34 15.06 -13.43
C ARG A 827 1.94 16.40 -13.03
N ALA A 828 2.41 17.17 -14.01
CA ALA A 828 3.04 18.46 -13.76
C ALA A 828 2.12 19.51 -13.08
N TRP A 829 0.80 19.39 -13.26
CA TRP A 829 -0.21 20.22 -12.60
C TRP A 829 -0.43 19.88 -11.13
N VAL A 830 0.11 18.76 -10.63
CA VAL A 830 0.00 18.40 -9.20
C VAL A 830 0.91 19.30 -8.37
N SER A 831 0.40 19.75 -7.23
CA SER A 831 1.14 20.51 -6.24
C SER A 831 0.87 19.96 -4.83
N GLY A 832 1.84 20.14 -3.93
CA GLY A 832 1.71 19.78 -2.51
C GLY A 832 2.32 18.42 -2.11
N TYR A 833 2.89 17.67 -3.05
CA TYR A 833 3.63 16.44 -2.72
C TYR A 833 4.83 16.75 -1.82
N TYR A 834 5.04 15.89 -0.83
CA TYR A 834 6.25 15.84 -0.01
C TYR A 834 6.61 14.39 0.28
N PHE A 835 7.91 14.13 0.47
CA PHE A 835 8.39 12.83 0.91
C PHE A 835 8.34 12.72 2.44
N ASN A 836 7.92 11.56 2.95
CA ASN A 836 8.07 11.17 4.34
C ASN A 836 8.20 9.64 4.42
N PRO A 837 9.30 9.10 4.98
CA PRO A 837 9.60 7.67 4.95
C PRO A 837 8.71 6.82 5.87
N MET A 838 7.92 7.45 6.76
CA MET A 838 6.97 6.78 7.66
C MET A 838 5.53 6.78 7.13
N LEU A 839 5.23 7.53 6.07
CA LEU A 839 3.91 7.46 5.45
C LEU A 839 3.77 6.13 4.69
N ARG A 840 2.63 5.48 4.85
CA ARG A 840 2.27 4.28 4.09
C ARG A 840 1.56 4.71 2.81
N GLY A 841 2.22 5.44 1.91
CA GLY A 841 1.58 6.06 0.73
C GLY A 841 1.49 7.59 0.83
N LEU A 842 0.50 8.22 0.20
CA LEU A 842 0.39 9.69 0.12
C LEU A 842 -0.50 10.31 1.22
N ASP A 843 -0.11 11.49 1.72
CA ASP A 843 -1.04 12.39 2.45
C ASP A 843 -1.75 13.28 1.42
N TYR A 844 -3.04 13.03 1.21
CA TYR A 844 -3.84 13.74 0.21
C TYR A 844 -4.28 15.14 0.65
N SER A 845 -4.14 15.48 1.94
CA SER A 845 -4.68 16.73 2.48
C SER A 845 -4.05 17.98 1.86
N GLN A 846 -2.78 17.88 1.46
CA GLN A 846 -2.00 18.96 0.88
C GLN A 846 -2.01 18.99 -0.65
N LEU A 847 -2.51 17.92 -1.29
CA LEU A 847 -2.48 17.75 -2.74
C LEU A 847 -3.57 18.56 -3.42
N SER A 848 -3.20 19.22 -4.51
CA SER A 848 -4.10 20.02 -5.35
C SER A 848 -3.67 19.95 -6.81
N LYS A 849 -4.59 20.31 -7.70
CA LYS A 849 -4.29 20.58 -9.12
C LYS A 849 -4.19 22.08 -9.35
N ALA A 850 -3.25 22.52 -10.17
CA ALA A 850 -2.99 23.92 -10.52
C ALA A 850 -2.76 24.09 -12.02
#